data_AF-A0A3L6EIU5-F1
#
_entry.id   AF-A0A3L6EIU5-F1
#
_cell.length_a   1.000
_cell.length_b   1.000
_cell.length_c   1.000
_cell.angle_alpha   90.00
_cell.angle_beta   90.00
_cell.angle_gamma   90.00
#
_symmetry.space_group_name_H-M   'P 1'
#
loop_
_entity.id
_entity.type
_entity.pdbx_description
1 polymer ?
#
loop_
_entity_poly.entity_id
_entity_poly.type
_entity_poly.pdbx_seq_one_letter_code
_entity_poly.pdbx_strand_id
1 'polypeptide(L)'
;MGSAATEGNDTLLGNGVVGILAETCNMWERRAPLTPSHCARLLLGGGKNGARVNRIVVQPSTKRIHHDAQYEDAGCEISEDLSECGLIIGIKQPKLQMILPDRAYAFFSHTHKAQKENMPLLDKILEERVSLFDYELIVGDDGKRSLAFGKFAGRAGLIDFLHGLGQRYLSLGYSTPFLSLGQSHMYPSLAAAKAAVIAVAEEIATFGLPSGICPIVFVFTGVGNGNCAVDARNLSKQSQSTKRVFQLYGCVVTSRDMVSHKDPTKQFDKADYYAHPEHYAPVFHKKIAPYASVIVNCMYWEKRFPPLLSMDQLQQLMETGCPLAGVCDITCDIGGSIEFVNKSTSIERPFFRYDLSKNSYHDDMEGAGVICLAVDILPTEFSKEASQHFGNILSKLVASLASVKQPAELPSYLRRACIAHAGRLTPLYEYIPRMRNTMIDLAPTKTNPLPDKKYSTLVSLSGHLFDKFLINEALDTLRQLEVGADDTATLDKVIESLTYLVNELGGDHDAGKETELALKIGKVNECGTENIVDKGGPKLDVADIGSLSNLVSQVEVVISLLPTSFHAAIARVCIELKKHMVTASYVDESMSNLSQAAKRAGVTILCEMGLDPGIDHLVSMKMIDEVHARKGKIKAFTS
;
A
#
# COMPACT_ATOMS: atom_id res chain seq x y z
N MET A 1 -27.88 27.85 -48.47
CA MET A 1 -26.83 28.41 -47.59
C MET A 1 -26.83 27.57 -46.33
N GLY A 2 -25.71 26.99 -45.94
CA GLY A 2 -25.57 26.30 -44.66
C GLY A 2 -24.51 27.02 -43.83
N SER A 3 -24.83 27.45 -42.62
CA SER A 3 -23.89 28.04 -41.69
C SER A 3 -23.16 26.94 -40.93
N ALA A 4 -21.85 26.80 -41.15
CA ALA A 4 -21.03 26.01 -40.25
C ALA A 4 -20.94 26.74 -38.90
N ALA A 5 -21.37 26.07 -37.83
CA ALA A 5 -21.10 26.50 -36.46
C ALA A 5 -19.91 25.67 -35.95
N THR A 6 -18.72 26.25 -36.02
CA THR A 6 -17.47 25.68 -35.50
C THR A 6 -16.79 26.73 -34.63
N GLU A 7 -17.14 26.76 -33.35
CA GLU A 7 -16.42 27.49 -32.31
C GLU A 7 -15.96 26.46 -31.27
N GLY A 8 -14.68 26.51 -30.91
CA GLY A 8 -14.05 25.49 -30.07
C GLY A 8 -14.38 25.67 -28.61
N ASN A 9 -14.74 24.58 -27.92
CA ASN A 9 -14.80 24.58 -26.47
C ASN A 9 -13.36 24.43 -25.94
N ASP A 10 -12.66 25.56 -25.77
CA ASP A 10 -11.26 25.60 -25.30
C ASP A 10 -11.15 25.06 -23.87
N THR A 11 -10.85 23.76 -23.76
CA THR A 11 -10.61 23.10 -22.47
C THR A 11 -9.35 23.66 -21.83
N LEU A 12 -9.43 24.07 -20.55
CA LEU A 12 -8.24 24.54 -19.83
C LEU A 12 -7.23 23.43 -19.50
N LEU A 13 -7.58 22.16 -19.78
CA LEU A 13 -6.65 21.03 -19.78
C LEU A 13 -5.37 21.38 -20.57
N GLY A 14 -4.22 21.27 -19.89
CA GLY A 14 -2.91 21.53 -20.49
C GLY A 14 -2.49 23.00 -20.55
N ASN A 15 -3.20 23.93 -19.91
CA ASN A 15 -2.82 25.35 -19.89
C ASN A 15 -1.62 25.69 -18.98
N GLY A 16 -1.13 24.73 -18.18
CA GLY A 16 -0.02 24.92 -17.24
C GLY A 16 -0.35 25.79 -16.02
N VAL A 17 -1.61 26.13 -15.78
CA VAL A 17 -2.07 26.86 -14.58
C VAL A 17 -2.57 25.87 -13.53
N VAL A 18 -1.96 25.90 -12.34
CA VAL A 18 -2.22 24.94 -11.26
C VAL A 18 -2.89 25.62 -10.08
N GLY A 19 -4.11 25.17 -9.73
CA GLY A 19 -4.84 25.60 -8.55
C GLY A 19 -4.54 24.71 -7.33
N ILE A 20 -4.25 25.29 -6.17
CA ILE A 20 -4.11 24.59 -4.90
C ILE A 20 -5.32 24.89 -4.02
N LEU A 21 -6.07 23.85 -3.67
CA LEU A 21 -7.29 23.94 -2.88
C LEU A 21 -7.04 24.38 -1.42
N ALA A 22 -8.07 24.95 -0.81
CA ALA A 22 -8.21 25.01 0.64
C ALA A 22 -8.89 23.71 1.12
N GLU A 23 -8.23 22.94 1.98
CA GLU A 23 -8.77 21.68 2.52
C GLU A 23 -9.97 21.96 3.43
N THR A 24 -11.14 21.37 3.16
CA THR A 24 -12.38 21.66 3.93
C THR A 24 -13.05 20.43 4.58
N CYS A 25 -12.42 19.25 4.55
CA CYS A 25 -13.02 18.00 5.02
C CYS A 25 -13.17 17.90 6.56
N ASN A 26 -12.18 18.35 7.33
CA ASN A 26 -12.22 18.42 8.80
C ASN A 26 -11.28 19.53 9.33
N MET A 27 -11.21 19.74 10.65
CA MET A 27 -10.39 20.78 11.28
C MET A 27 -8.89 20.44 11.40
N TRP A 28 -8.53 19.16 11.40
CA TRP A 28 -7.16 18.68 11.54
C TRP A 28 -6.39 18.62 10.22
N GLU A 29 -7.10 18.53 9.10
CA GLU A 29 -6.51 18.53 7.76
C GLU A 29 -5.90 19.90 7.43
N ARG A 30 -4.66 20.08 7.85
CA ARG A 30 -3.85 21.29 7.68
C ARG A 30 -2.75 21.11 6.63
N ARG A 31 -2.65 19.91 6.02
CA ARG A 31 -1.67 19.60 4.97
C ARG A 31 -1.93 20.39 3.69
N ALA A 32 -0.94 20.38 2.79
CA ALA A 32 -1.07 20.88 1.43
C ALA A 32 -0.40 19.91 0.44
N PRO A 33 -0.89 19.78 -0.80
CA PRO A 33 -0.31 18.89 -1.82
C PRO A 33 1.09 19.34 -2.26
N LEU A 34 1.33 20.65 -2.26
CA LEU A 34 2.63 21.27 -2.46
C LEU A 34 2.89 22.23 -1.29
N THR A 35 4.16 22.47 -0.99
CA THR A 35 4.60 23.49 -0.03
C THR A 35 5.20 24.67 -0.79
N PRO A 36 5.40 25.85 -0.19
CA PRO A 36 6.03 26.99 -0.87
C PRO A 36 7.35 26.66 -1.60
N SER A 37 8.20 25.81 -1.00
CA SER A 37 9.48 25.36 -1.61
C SER A 37 9.32 24.40 -2.80
N HIS A 38 8.11 23.90 -3.04
CA HIS A 38 7.73 23.18 -4.26
C HIS A 38 7.17 24.12 -5.31
N CYS A 39 6.33 25.08 -4.91
CA CYS A 39 5.74 26.05 -5.82
C CYS A 39 6.79 26.93 -6.49
N ALA A 40 7.71 27.52 -5.71
CA ALA A 40 8.84 28.28 -6.27
C ALA A 40 9.69 27.43 -7.24
N ARG A 41 9.91 26.15 -6.90
CA ARG A 41 10.69 25.21 -7.73
C ARG A 41 9.99 24.85 -9.04
N LEU A 42 8.65 24.81 -9.05
CA LEU A 42 7.83 24.57 -10.25
C LEU A 42 7.75 25.81 -11.15
N LEU A 43 7.67 27.00 -10.58
CA LEU A 43 7.62 28.27 -11.31
C LEU A 43 8.98 28.64 -11.94
N LEU A 44 10.08 28.42 -11.20
CA LEU A 44 11.46 28.56 -11.70
C LEU A 44 11.86 27.40 -12.63
N GLY A 45 11.27 26.22 -12.44
CA GLY A 45 11.61 24.98 -13.13
C GLY A 45 10.99 24.87 -14.51
N GLY A 46 11.64 25.45 -15.52
CA GLY A 46 11.39 25.11 -16.92
C GLY A 46 11.59 23.61 -17.15
N GLY A 47 10.51 22.86 -17.35
CA GLY A 47 10.57 21.40 -17.40
C GLY A 47 11.34 20.89 -18.61
N LYS A 48 12.19 19.88 -18.38
CA LYS A 48 12.76 19.09 -19.49
C LYS A 48 11.60 18.49 -20.28
N ASN A 49 11.68 18.57 -21.61
CA ASN A 49 10.65 18.15 -22.57
C ASN A 49 9.42 19.08 -22.67
N GLY A 50 9.49 20.33 -22.18
CA GLY A 50 8.53 21.39 -22.53
C GLY A 50 7.24 21.45 -21.71
N ALA A 51 6.95 20.43 -20.89
CA ALA A 51 5.91 20.51 -19.86
C ALA A 51 6.28 21.60 -18.82
N ARG A 52 5.37 22.53 -18.53
CA ARG A 52 5.66 23.71 -17.70
C ARG A 52 4.47 24.10 -16.83
N VAL A 53 4.76 24.45 -15.57
CA VAL A 53 3.85 25.22 -14.72
C VAL A 53 4.09 26.71 -15.00
N ASN A 54 3.07 27.39 -15.50
CA ASN A 54 3.13 28.80 -15.91
C ASN A 54 2.75 29.74 -14.76
N ARG A 55 1.70 29.38 -14.02
CA ARG A 55 1.16 30.09 -12.84
C ARG A 55 0.70 29.07 -11.80
N ILE A 56 0.81 29.42 -10.53
CA ILE A 56 0.22 28.65 -9.41
C ILE A 56 -0.71 29.58 -8.65
N VAL A 57 -1.98 29.23 -8.59
CA VAL A 57 -3.02 29.94 -7.84
C VAL A 57 -3.33 29.14 -6.58
N VAL A 58 -3.42 29.79 -5.43
CA VAL A 58 -3.64 29.13 -4.12
C VAL A 58 -4.86 29.74 -3.46
N GLN A 59 -5.85 28.93 -3.09
CA GLN A 59 -6.98 29.40 -2.30
C GLN A 59 -6.52 29.83 -0.90
N PRO A 60 -6.97 30.99 -0.38
CA PRO A 60 -6.70 31.41 1.00
C PRO A 60 -6.99 30.30 2.01
N SER A 61 -6.16 30.17 3.04
CA SER A 61 -6.45 29.22 4.12
C SER A 61 -5.77 29.57 5.44
N THR A 62 -6.56 30.11 6.36
CA THR A 62 -6.19 30.34 7.77
C THR A 62 -5.88 29.06 8.56
N LYS A 63 -6.21 27.88 8.01
CA LYS A 63 -5.98 26.56 8.63
C LYS A 63 -4.68 25.88 8.17
N ARG A 64 -4.26 26.12 6.92
CA ARG A 64 -3.15 25.45 6.26
C ARG A 64 -1.83 25.62 7.03
N ILE A 65 -1.02 24.58 7.11
CA ILE A 65 0.26 24.55 7.86
C ILE A 65 1.35 25.44 7.26
N HIS A 66 1.11 25.96 6.06
CA HIS A 66 1.90 27.00 5.40
C HIS A 66 0.95 28.17 5.12
N HIS A 67 1.31 29.36 5.60
CA HIS A 67 0.48 30.55 5.45
C HIS A 67 0.51 31.08 4.02
N ASP A 68 -0.56 31.77 3.60
CA ASP A 68 -0.74 32.24 2.22
C ASP A 68 0.40 33.19 1.78
N ALA A 69 0.85 34.09 2.66
CA ALA A 69 2.03 34.94 2.44
C ALA A 69 3.31 34.17 2.09
N GLN A 70 3.47 32.94 2.58
CA GLN A 70 4.64 32.11 2.22
C GLN A 70 4.55 31.58 0.78
N TYR A 71 3.33 31.47 0.23
CA TYR A 71 3.13 31.16 -1.18
C TYR A 71 3.29 32.42 -2.06
N GLU A 72 2.90 33.60 -1.58
CA GLU A 72 3.20 34.89 -2.23
C GLU A 72 4.72 35.10 -2.35
N ASP A 73 5.48 34.90 -1.26
CA ASP A 73 6.95 34.90 -1.24
C ASP A 73 7.56 33.87 -2.22
N ALA A 74 6.83 32.80 -2.53
CA ALA A 74 7.23 31.75 -3.47
C ALA A 74 6.82 32.03 -4.94
N GLY A 75 6.17 33.16 -5.21
CA GLY A 75 5.69 33.56 -6.53
C GLY A 75 4.31 33.01 -6.94
N CYS A 76 3.52 32.50 -6.00
CA CYS A 76 2.13 32.13 -6.27
C CYS A 76 1.19 33.35 -6.22
N GLU A 77 0.04 33.22 -6.87
CA GLU A 77 -1.10 34.11 -6.75
C GLU A 77 -2.06 33.57 -5.68
N ILE A 78 -2.63 34.44 -4.84
CA ILE A 78 -3.65 34.06 -3.84
C ILE A 78 -5.04 34.47 -4.36
N SER A 79 -5.94 33.50 -4.51
CA SER A 79 -7.30 33.74 -5.02
C SER A 79 -8.25 32.63 -4.59
N GLU A 80 -9.45 32.99 -4.12
CA GLU A 80 -10.56 32.04 -3.90
C GLU A 80 -11.02 31.40 -5.21
N ASP A 81 -10.98 32.16 -6.31
CA ASP A 81 -11.34 31.67 -7.63
C ASP A 81 -10.18 30.89 -8.28
N LEU A 82 -10.48 29.67 -8.72
CA LEU A 82 -9.60 28.78 -9.47
C LEU A 82 -10.09 28.56 -10.92
N SER A 83 -11.02 29.38 -11.42
CA SER A 83 -11.63 29.25 -12.76
C SER A 83 -10.60 29.13 -13.89
N GLU A 84 -9.48 29.85 -13.83
CA GLU A 84 -8.39 29.80 -14.81
C GLU A 84 -7.48 28.57 -14.71
N CYS A 85 -7.61 27.74 -13.67
CA CYS A 85 -6.73 26.60 -13.42
C CYS A 85 -7.15 25.40 -14.29
N GLY A 86 -6.23 24.91 -15.12
CA GLY A 86 -6.42 23.68 -15.91
C GLY A 86 -6.31 22.41 -15.08
N LEU A 87 -5.41 22.42 -14.09
CA LEU A 87 -5.23 21.39 -13.07
C LEU A 87 -5.52 21.98 -11.68
N ILE A 88 -6.33 21.29 -10.87
CA ILE A 88 -6.62 21.66 -9.48
C ILE A 88 -6.20 20.52 -8.56
N ILE A 89 -5.43 20.81 -7.52
CA ILE A 89 -4.86 19.81 -6.59
C ILE A 89 -5.23 20.08 -5.13
N GLY A 90 -5.50 19.00 -4.41
CA GLY A 90 -5.73 18.98 -2.96
C GLY A 90 -5.15 17.70 -2.35
N ILE A 91 -5.27 17.51 -1.04
CA ILE A 91 -4.98 16.25 -0.35
C ILE A 91 -6.23 15.38 -0.30
N LYS A 92 -7.34 15.93 0.22
CA LYS A 92 -8.62 15.23 0.35
C LYS A 92 -9.63 15.71 -0.69
N GLN A 93 -10.76 15.01 -0.76
CA GLN A 93 -11.87 15.35 -1.63
C GLN A 93 -12.44 16.75 -1.30
N PRO A 94 -12.62 17.64 -2.30
CA PRO A 94 -13.30 18.91 -2.12
C PRO A 94 -14.82 18.71 -2.02
N LYS A 95 -15.54 19.75 -1.59
CA LYS A 95 -17.01 19.74 -1.57
C LYS A 95 -17.58 19.79 -2.99
N LEU A 96 -18.77 19.22 -3.20
CA LEU A 96 -19.37 19.07 -4.54
C LEU A 96 -19.52 20.39 -5.31
N GLN A 97 -19.79 21.50 -4.61
CA GLN A 97 -19.89 22.85 -5.19
C GLN A 97 -18.54 23.52 -5.51
N MET A 98 -17.41 22.86 -5.19
CA MET A 98 -16.05 23.31 -5.54
C MET A 98 -15.49 22.57 -6.77
N ILE A 99 -16.28 21.67 -7.37
CA ILE A 99 -15.94 20.99 -8.63
C ILE A 99 -16.29 21.90 -9.81
N LEU A 100 -15.29 22.24 -10.62
CA LEU A 100 -15.45 23.08 -11.81
C LEU A 100 -15.47 22.23 -13.09
N PRO A 101 -16.29 22.57 -14.10
CA PRO A 101 -16.40 21.83 -15.36
C PRO A 101 -15.11 21.76 -16.16
N ASP A 102 -14.92 20.66 -16.89
CA ASP A 102 -13.86 20.48 -17.90
C ASP A 102 -12.42 20.73 -17.39
N ARG A 103 -12.16 20.52 -16.09
CA ARG A 103 -10.82 20.63 -15.46
C ARG A 103 -10.20 19.26 -15.19
N ALA A 104 -8.90 19.25 -14.90
CA ALA A 104 -8.24 18.12 -14.25
C ALA A 104 -8.22 18.35 -12.74
N TYR A 105 -8.49 17.30 -11.96
CA TYR A 105 -8.38 17.30 -10.50
C TYR A 105 -7.48 16.15 -10.03
N ALA A 106 -6.62 16.41 -9.05
CA ALA A 106 -5.84 15.37 -8.38
C ALA A 106 -5.91 15.49 -6.84
N PHE A 107 -6.38 14.42 -6.18
CA PHE A 107 -6.51 14.29 -4.73
C PHE A 107 -6.70 12.80 -4.37
N PHE A 108 -6.69 12.44 -3.07
CA PHE A 108 -7.12 11.10 -2.65
C PHE A 108 -8.63 10.98 -2.76
N SER A 109 -9.11 10.39 -3.86
CA SER A 109 -10.55 10.41 -4.17
C SER A 109 -11.36 9.43 -3.33
N HIS A 110 -10.76 8.29 -3.00
CA HIS A 110 -11.43 7.17 -2.35
C HIS A 110 -12.74 6.78 -3.07
N THR A 111 -12.72 6.77 -4.41
CA THR A 111 -13.86 6.39 -5.26
C THR A 111 -13.69 5.04 -5.97
N HIS A 112 -12.45 4.61 -6.25
CA HIS A 112 -12.21 3.43 -7.08
C HIS A 112 -12.66 2.11 -6.43
N LYS A 113 -12.72 1.99 -5.09
CA LYS A 113 -13.25 0.81 -4.38
C LYS A 113 -14.77 0.87 -4.20
N ALA A 114 -15.46 1.75 -4.93
CA ALA A 114 -16.89 2.04 -4.88
C ALA A 114 -17.42 2.47 -3.50
N GLN A 115 -16.59 3.14 -2.68
CA GLN A 115 -16.96 3.58 -1.32
C GLN A 115 -18.20 4.49 -1.32
N LYS A 116 -19.30 4.00 -0.73
CA LYS A 116 -20.65 4.61 -0.80
C LYS A 116 -20.69 6.12 -0.54
N GLU A 117 -19.94 6.60 0.45
CA GLU A 117 -19.85 8.01 0.83
C GLU A 117 -19.27 8.94 -0.26
N ASN A 118 -18.34 8.44 -1.08
CA ASN A 118 -17.66 9.22 -2.13
C ASN A 118 -18.30 9.00 -3.51
N MET A 119 -19.37 8.19 -3.62
CA MET A 119 -20.05 7.99 -4.91
C MET A 119 -20.70 9.27 -5.45
N PRO A 120 -21.36 10.14 -4.64
CA PRO A 120 -21.85 11.43 -5.11
C PRO A 120 -20.76 12.38 -5.64
N LEU A 121 -19.52 12.24 -5.15
CA LEU A 121 -18.37 12.97 -5.69
C LEU A 121 -18.00 12.46 -7.09
N LEU A 122 -17.90 11.14 -7.27
CA LEU A 122 -17.66 10.56 -8.60
C LEU A 122 -18.78 10.89 -9.59
N ASP A 123 -20.03 10.95 -9.13
CA ASP A 123 -21.17 11.37 -9.95
C ASP A 123 -21.05 12.83 -10.39
N LYS A 124 -20.63 13.73 -9.49
CA LYS A 124 -20.38 15.14 -9.82
C LYS A 124 -19.19 15.32 -10.76
N ILE A 125 -18.13 14.53 -10.59
CA ILE A 125 -16.96 14.47 -11.47
C ILE A 125 -17.37 14.08 -12.91
N LEU A 126 -18.28 13.11 -13.05
CA LEU A 126 -18.81 12.68 -14.36
C LEU A 126 -19.75 13.72 -14.98
N GLU A 127 -20.65 14.33 -14.21
CA GLU A 127 -21.52 15.43 -14.65
C GLU A 127 -20.72 16.62 -15.20
N GLU A 128 -19.71 17.07 -14.44
CA GLU A 128 -18.84 18.21 -14.77
C GLU A 128 -17.70 17.84 -15.74
N ARG A 129 -17.71 16.62 -16.29
CA ARG A 129 -16.75 16.10 -17.29
C ARG A 129 -15.27 16.13 -16.84
N VAL A 130 -15.02 16.17 -15.53
CA VAL A 130 -13.69 16.34 -14.94
C VAL A 130 -12.77 15.16 -15.24
N SER A 131 -11.49 15.46 -15.41
CA SER A 131 -10.40 14.47 -15.45
C SER A 131 -9.88 14.19 -14.04
N LEU A 132 -10.31 13.09 -13.41
CA LEU A 132 -9.98 12.77 -12.02
C LEU A 132 -8.78 11.82 -11.94
N PHE A 133 -7.71 12.27 -11.27
CA PHE A 133 -6.52 11.49 -10.96
C PHE A 133 -6.45 11.16 -9.47
N ASP A 134 -6.53 9.88 -9.11
CA ASP A 134 -6.44 9.45 -7.70
C ASP A 134 -4.99 9.13 -7.33
N TYR A 135 -4.45 9.85 -6.36
CA TYR A 135 -3.09 9.62 -5.86
C TYR A 135 -2.85 8.22 -5.28
N GLU A 136 -3.91 7.49 -4.86
CA GLU A 136 -3.79 6.10 -4.43
C GLU A 136 -3.38 5.16 -5.58
N LEU A 137 -3.65 5.57 -6.82
CA LEU A 137 -3.47 4.77 -8.04
C LEU A 137 -2.23 5.20 -8.85
N ILE A 138 -1.45 6.16 -8.34
CA ILE A 138 -0.12 6.53 -8.87
C ILE A 138 0.90 5.50 -8.35
N VAL A 139 0.95 4.38 -9.07
CA VAL A 139 1.78 3.20 -8.81
C VAL A 139 2.85 3.08 -9.90
N GLY A 140 4.12 3.09 -9.49
CA GLY A 140 5.27 2.95 -10.39
C GLY A 140 5.29 1.61 -11.10
N ASP A 141 6.13 1.49 -12.14
CA ASP A 141 6.24 0.24 -12.92
C ASP A 141 7.01 -0.87 -12.16
N ASP A 142 7.45 -0.60 -10.93
CA ASP A 142 7.92 -1.57 -9.92
C ASP A 142 6.79 -2.04 -8.97
N GLY A 143 5.54 -1.66 -9.25
CA GLY A 143 4.38 -1.97 -8.41
C GLY A 143 4.26 -1.12 -7.14
N LYS A 144 5.16 -0.15 -6.89
CA LYS A 144 5.15 0.62 -5.63
C LYS A 144 4.39 1.93 -5.77
N ARG A 145 3.39 2.12 -4.90
CA ARG A 145 2.63 3.37 -4.77
C ARG A 145 3.55 4.49 -4.29
N SER A 146 3.76 5.51 -5.12
CA SER A 146 4.70 6.60 -4.81
C SER A 146 4.13 7.65 -3.86
N LEU A 147 2.80 7.84 -3.83
CA LEU A 147 2.15 8.90 -3.06
C LEU A 147 1.38 8.34 -1.85
N ALA A 148 2.03 8.35 -0.69
CA ALA A 148 1.50 7.84 0.57
C ALA A 148 1.99 8.65 1.78
N PHE A 149 1.33 8.45 2.93
CA PHE A 149 1.62 9.17 4.19
C PHE A 149 2.03 8.25 5.35
N GLY A 150 2.19 6.93 5.12
CA GLY A 150 2.37 5.92 6.18
C GLY A 150 3.51 6.22 7.16
N LYS A 151 4.61 6.83 6.68
CA LYS A 151 5.75 7.26 7.49
C LYS A 151 5.37 8.24 8.61
N PHE A 152 4.30 9.01 8.46
CA PHE A 152 3.80 9.95 9.48
C PHE A 152 2.65 9.36 10.30
N ALA A 153 1.80 8.49 9.71
CA ALA A 153 0.76 7.78 10.44
C ALA A 153 1.35 6.98 11.62
N GLY A 154 2.34 6.13 11.35
CA GLY A 154 3.01 5.33 12.38
C GLY A 154 3.86 6.14 13.38
N ARG A 155 4.12 7.42 13.11
CA ARG A 155 4.81 8.33 14.06
C ARG A 155 3.86 8.99 15.02
N ALA A 156 2.78 9.57 14.49
CA ALA A 156 1.72 10.15 15.29
C ALA A 156 1.14 9.05 16.19
N GLY A 157 0.58 7.99 15.61
CA GLY A 157 -0.09 6.93 16.37
C GLY A 157 0.77 6.27 17.45
N LEU A 158 2.09 6.11 17.23
CA LEU A 158 2.99 5.61 18.28
C LEU A 158 3.22 6.64 19.40
N ILE A 159 3.43 7.92 19.08
CA ILE A 159 3.62 8.99 20.07
C ILE A 159 2.34 9.20 20.89
N ASP A 160 1.20 9.24 20.22
CA ASP A 160 -0.11 9.33 20.84
C ASP A 160 -0.40 8.11 21.71
N PHE A 161 -0.12 6.90 21.22
CA PHE A 161 -0.26 5.67 22.00
C PHE A 161 0.66 5.64 23.22
N LEU A 162 1.90 6.16 23.15
CA LEU A 162 2.76 6.28 24.33
C LEU A 162 2.15 7.24 25.38
N HIS A 163 1.62 8.39 24.96
CA HIS A 163 0.86 9.29 25.84
C HIS A 163 -0.35 8.59 26.50
N GLY A 164 -1.16 7.89 25.70
CA GLY A 164 -2.31 7.12 26.20
C GLY A 164 -1.91 5.95 27.11
N LEU A 165 -0.76 5.33 26.88
CA LEU A 165 -0.18 4.28 27.72
C LEU A 165 0.23 4.84 29.10
N GLY A 166 0.73 6.07 29.16
CA GLY A 166 0.94 6.79 30.42
C GLY A 166 -0.36 6.97 31.21
N GLN A 167 -1.41 7.49 30.57
CA GLN A 167 -2.74 7.62 31.18
C GLN A 167 -3.31 6.27 31.63
N ARG A 168 -3.13 5.22 30.82
CA ARG A 168 -3.59 3.86 31.13
C ARG A 168 -2.85 3.24 32.31
N TYR A 169 -1.54 3.41 32.41
CA TYR A 169 -0.81 2.93 33.58
C TYR A 169 -1.18 3.70 34.85
N LEU A 170 -1.44 5.01 34.75
CA LEU A 170 -1.92 5.81 35.88
C LEU A 170 -3.28 5.33 36.40
N SER A 171 -4.23 4.99 35.51
CA SER A 171 -5.53 4.42 35.91
C SER A 171 -5.42 3.01 36.52
N LEU A 172 -4.29 2.33 36.32
CA LEU A 172 -3.93 1.05 36.96
C LEU A 172 -3.06 1.23 38.21
N GLY A 173 -2.84 2.47 38.67
CA GLY A 173 -2.06 2.78 39.89
C GLY A 173 -0.55 2.95 39.69
N TYR A 174 -0.07 2.97 38.45
CA TYR A 174 1.35 3.08 38.11
C TYR A 174 1.68 4.45 37.49
N SER A 175 2.42 5.28 38.22
CA SER A 175 3.11 6.42 37.60
C SER A 175 4.23 5.91 36.69
N THR A 176 4.30 6.43 35.46
CA THR A 176 5.32 6.05 34.46
C THR A 176 5.79 7.30 33.68
N PRO A 177 7.05 7.35 33.21
CA PRO A 177 7.57 8.49 32.45
C PRO A 177 6.75 8.87 31.20
N PHE A 178 6.02 7.91 30.62
CA PHE A 178 5.08 8.13 29.52
C PHE A 178 4.03 9.25 29.79
N LEU A 179 3.71 9.52 31.06
CA LEU A 179 2.80 10.60 31.46
C LEU A 179 3.29 12.01 31.11
N SER A 180 4.59 12.20 30.83
CA SER A 180 5.14 13.51 30.43
C SER A 180 4.93 13.83 28.94
N LEU A 181 4.55 12.84 28.12
CA LEU A 181 4.33 13.05 26.69
C LEU A 181 2.99 13.77 26.47
N GLY A 182 3.01 14.80 25.63
CA GLY A 182 1.81 15.27 24.94
C GLY A 182 1.47 14.42 23.71
N GLN A 183 0.27 14.61 23.18
CA GLN A 183 -0.20 14.06 21.91
C GLN A 183 0.60 14.65 20.72
N SER A 184 0.64 13.96 19.59
CA SER A 184 1.59 14.27 18.52
C SER A 184 1.34 15.63 17.84
N HIS A 185 0.08 16.07 17.73
CA HIS A 185 -0.26 17.43 17.28
C HIS A 185 0.11 18.56 18.26
N MET A 186 0.44 18.25 19.52
CA MET A 186 0.82 19.27 20.51
C MET A 186 2.26 19.78 20.31
N TYR A 187 3.09 19.05 19.56
CA TYR A 187 4.46 19.46 19.26
C TYR A 187 4.53 20.34 18.00
N PRO A 188 5.35 21.41 17.98
CA PRO A 188 5.46 22.31 16.83
C PRO A 188 6.22 21.71 15.62
N SER A 189 6.78 20.50 15.77
CA SER A 189 7.44 19.73 14.72
C SER A 189 7.67 18.28 15.16
N LEU A 190 7.92 17.39 14.20
CA LEU A 190 8.36 16.02 14.48
C LEU A 190 9.70 15.98 15.24
N ALA A 191 10.57 16.97 15.04
CA ALA A 191 11.84 17.05 15.77
C ALA A 191 11.62 17.28 17.29
N ALA A 192 10.68 18.15 17.65
CA ALA A 192 10.28 18.37 19.04
C ALA A 192 9.60 17.14 19.65
N ALA A 193 8.71 16.48 18.90
CA ALA A 193 8.05 15.25 19.35
C ALA A 193 9.06 14.11 19.61
N LYS A 194 10.05 13.93 18.72
CA LYS A 194 11.15 12.98 18.93
C LYS A 194 11.95 13.30 20.20
N ALA A 195 12.29 14.57 20.44
CA ALA A 195 13.05 14.96 21.62
C ALA A 195 12.31 14.64 22.93
N ALA A 196 10.98 14.79 22.97
CA ALA A 196 10.17 14.40 24.13
C ALA A 196 10.20 12.89 24.39
N VAL A 197 10.09 12.05 23.34
CA VAL A 197 10.18 10.59 23.49
C VAL A 197 11.60 10.13 23.87
N ILE A 198 12.65 10.83 23.42
CA ILE A 198 14.03 10.57 23.85
C ILE A 198 14.19 10.85 25.35
N ALA A 199 13.70 11.99 25.86
CA ALA A 199 13.76 12.31 27.29
C ALA A 199 13.04 11.26 28.16
N VAL A 200 11.89 10.75 27.70
CA VAL A 200 11.16 9.64 28.35
C VAL A 200 11.95 8.33 28.31
N ALA A 201 12.68 8.06 27.23
CA ALA A 201 13.53 6.88 27.12
C ALA A 201 14.76 6.97 28.06
N GLU A 202 15.36 8.16 28.19
CA GLU A 202 16.44 8.44 29.13
C GLU A 202 15.99 8.30 30.59
N GLU A 203 14.79 8.77 30.94
CA GLU A 203 14.20 8.58 32.27
C GLU A 203 13.97 7.09 32.58
N ILE A 204 13.38 6.34 31.63
CA ILE A 204 13.17 4.89 31.79
C ILE A 204 14.50 4.13 31.86
N ALA A 205 15.52 4.52 31.12
CA ALA A 205 16.84 3.87 31.19
C ALA A 205 17.57 4.17 32.51
N THR A 206 17.35 5.36 33.09
CA THR A 206 18.01 5.80 34.33
C THR A 206 17.33 5.24 35.59
N PHE A 207 16.00 5.29 35.65
CA PHE A 207 15.22 4.95 36.85
C PHE A 207 14.44 3.64 36.73
N GLY A 208 14.18 3.19 35.51
CA GLY A 208 13.38 2.00 35.20
C GLY A 208 11.89 2.28 35.05
N LEU A 209 11.13 1.19 35.09
CA LEU A 209 9.66 1.18 35.19
C LEU A 209 9.23 0.36 36.42
N PRO A 210 8.00 0.56 36.93
CA PRO A 210 7.46 -0.26 38.02
C PRO A 210 7.47 -1.75 37.69
N SER A 211 7.94 -2.58 38.62
CA SER A 211 8.10 -4.04 38.38
C SER A 211 6.77 -4.75 38.09
N GLY A 212 5.65 -4.24 38.57
CA GLY A 212 4.31 -4.79 38.32
C GLY A 212 3.79 -4.61 36.88
N ILE A 213 4.51 -3.88 36.02
CA ILE A 213 4.22 -3.73 34.59
C ILE A 213 5.40 -4.16 33.69
N CYS A 214 6.46 -4.75 34.26
CA CYS A 214 7.66 -5.14 33.52
C CYS A 214 7.68 -6.65 33.23
N PRO A 215 8.19 -7.08 32.05
CA PRO A 215 8.66 -6.25 30.94
C PRO A 215 7.49 -5.69 30.10
N ILE A 216 7.72 -4.55 29.42
CA ILE A 216 6.78 -4.05 28.40
C ILE A 216 7.26 -4.48 27.02
N VAL A 217 6.45 -5.24 26.29
CA VAL A 217 6.76 -5.70 24.93
C VAL A 217 5.83 -5.04 23.92
N PHE A 218 6.40 -4.25 23.01
CA PHE A 218 5.74 -3.70 21.84
C PHE A 218 5.93 -4.66 20.66
N VAL A 219 4.81 -5.11 20.07
CA VAL A 219 4.77 -6.02 18.93
C VAL A 219 4.26 -5.27 17.70
N PHE A 220 5.14 -5.02 16.74
CA PHE A 220 4.84 -4.28 15.51
C PHE A 220 4.44 -5.25 14.40
N THR A 221 3.25 -5.08 13.84
CA THR A 221 2.71 -5.98 12.80
C THR A 221 3.08 -5.47 11.41
N GLY A 222 3.62 -6.38 10.59
CA GLY A 222 3.95 -6.08 9.20
C GLY A 222 5.32 -5.42 9.06
N VAL A 223 6.12 -5.96 8.14
CA VAL A 223 7.35 -5.31 7.70
C VAL A 223 7.03 -4.30 6.60
N GLY A 224 7.05 -3.02 6.97
CA GLY A 224 7.78 -2.07 6.12
C GLY A 224 9.25 -2.49 6.07
N ASN A 225 9.92 -2.31 4.94
CA ASN A 225 11.17 -2.96 4.58
C ASN A 225 12.22 -3.02 5.73
N GLY A 226 12.63 -4.25 6.06
CA GLY A 226 13.62 -4.57 7.11
C GLY A 226 13.10 -5.56 8.17
N ASN A 227 13.68 -6.77 8.24
CA ASN A 227 13.37 -7.76 9.29
C ASN A 227 13.95 -7.34 10.65
N CYS A 228 13.15 -7.37 11.71
CA CYS A 228 13.60 -7.21 13.11
C CYS A 228 12.90 -8.21 14.04
N ALA A 229 13.07 -9.51 13.75
CA ALA A 229 12.57 -10.59 14.59
C ALA A 229 13.48 -10.78 15.82
N VAL A 230 13.03 -10.32 16.99
CA VAL A 230 13.61 -10.73 18.28
C VAL A 230 13.06 -12.12 18.59
N ASP A 231 13.93 -13.11 18.75
CA ASP A 231 13.49 -14.50 18.93
C ASP A 231 12.78 -14.70 20.29
N ALA A 232 11.45 -14.78 20.25
CA ALA A 232 10.60 -14.99 21.41
C ALA A 232 10.97 -16.24 22.22
N ARG A 233 11.68 -17.22 21.62
CA ARG A 233 12.18 -18.42 22.31
C ARG A 233 13.28 -18.14 23.35
N ASN A 234 13.83 -16.92 23.40
CA ASN A 234 14.74 -16.48 24.46
C ASN A 234 14.04 -15.81 25.65
N LEU A 235 12.77 -15.38 25.52
CA LEU A 235 12.01 -14.80 26.64
C LEU A 235 11.75 -15.80 27.77
N SER A 236 11.74 -17.11 27.47
CA SER A 236 11.61 -18.20 28.44
C SER A 236 12.93 -18.63 29.10
N LYS A 237 14.05 -17.96 28.79
CA LYS A 237 15.40 -18.34 29.24
C LYS A 237 16.20 -17.17 29.86
N GLN A 238 15.61 -16.49 30.85
CA GLN A 238 16.41 -15.74 31.82
C GLN A 238 16.27 -16.39 33.20
N SER A 239 17.40 -16.81 33.77
CA SER A 239 17.50 -17.21 35.17
C SER A 239 17.34 -16.00 36.10
N GLN A 240 17.05 -16.26 37.38
CA GLN A 240 16.88 -15.22 38.40
C GLN A 240 18.18 -14.42 38.63
N SER A 241 18.37 -13.37 37.83
CA SER A 241 19.39 -12.35 38.01
C SER A 241 18.89 -11.25 38.94
N THR A 242 19.70 -10.84 39.91
CA THR A 242 19.35 -9.79 40.88
C THR A 242 19.59 -8.37 40.37
N LYS A 243 20.01 -8.19 39.11
CA LYS A 243 19.96 -6.88 38.43
C LYS A 243 18.48 -6.53 38.14
N ARG A 244 18.08 -5.29 38.46
CA ARG A 244 16.72 -4.77 38.21
C ARG A 244 16.33 -4.94 36.74
N VAL A 245 15.16 -5.53 36.47
CA VAL A 245 14.70 -5.85 35.10
C VAL A 245 14.02 -4.64 34.47
N PHE A 246 14.82 -3.78 33.83
CA PHE A 246 14.43 -2.45 33.34
C PHE A 246 14.17 -2.40 31.82
N GLN A 247 13.35 -3.28 31.25
CA GLN A 247 13.38 -3.51 29.79
C GLN A 247 12.02 -3.34 29.10
N LEU A 248 11.94 -2.30 28.25
CA LEU A 248 11.09 -2.31 27.07
C LEU A 248 11.71 -3.23 26.02
N TYR A 249 10.88 -3.93 25.27
CA TYR A 249 11.27 -4.68 24.08
C TYR A 249 10.44 -4.24 22.88
N GLY A 250 11.07 -4.11 21.71
CA GLY A 250 10.40 -4.01 20.43
C GLY A 250 10.59 -5.30 19.63
N CYS A 251 9.52 -5.89 19.13
CA CYS A 251 9.55 -7.07 18.27
C CYS A 251 8.76 -6.79 16.99
N VAL A 252 9.38 -6.96 15.82
CA VAL A 252 8.67 -6.84 14.53
C VAL A 252 8.29 -8.23 14.05
N VAL A 253 7.01 -8.44 13.78
CA VAL A 253 6.47 -9.72 13.30
C VAL A 253 6.01 -9.62 11.85
N THR A 254 6.22 -10.71 11.12
CA THR A 254 5.91 -10.88 9.71
C THR A 254 4.88 -11.99 9.52
N SER A 255 4.39 -12.21 8.29
CA SER A 255 3.40 -13.25 8.01
C SER A 255 3.84 -14.66 8.46
N ARG A 256 5.15 -14.98 8.42
CA ARG A 256 5.69 -16.27 8.92
C ARG A 256 5.47 -16.52 10.42
N ASP A 257 5.30 -15.43 11.17
CA ASP A 257 5.18 -15.42 12.64
C ASP A 257 3.69 -15.39 13.03
N MET A 258 2.87 -14.74 12.19
CA MET A 258 1.43 -14.57 12.35
C MET A 258 0.62 -15.82 12.00
N VAL A 259 1.00 -16.55 10.94
CA VAL A 259 0.28 -17.73 10.45
C VAL A 259 1.16 -18.98 10.35
N SER A 260 0.55 -20.15 10.21
CA SER A 260 1.20 -21.38 9.75
C SER A 260 0.31 -22.11 8.75
N HIS A 261 0.92 -22.89 7.85
CA HIS A 261 0.17 -23.79 6.97
C HIS A 261 -0.61 -24.82 7.80
N LYS A 262 -1.79 -25.26 7.32
CA LYS A 262 -2.72 -26.16 8.04
C LYS A 262 -2.27 -27.63 8.05
N ASP A 263 -1.67 -28.09 6.95
CA ASP A 263 -0.91 -29.35 6.94
C ASP A 263 0.39 -29.16 7.74
N PRO A 264 0.60 -29.93 8.83
CA PRO A 264 1.77 -29.78 9.70
C PRO A 264 3.09 -30.27 9.08
N THR A 265 3.04 -30.93 7.92
CA THR A 265 4.26 -31.34 7.19
C THR A 265 4.88 -30.20 6.38
N LYS A 266 4.11 -29.17 6.04
CA LYS A 266 4.58 -28.01 5.27
C LYS A 266 5.01 -26.86 6.18
N GLN A 267 6.07 -26.17 5.78
CA GLN A 267 6.50 -24.93 6.43
C GLN A 267 5.70 -23.73 5.89
N PHE A 268 5.91 -22.55 6.47
CA PHE A 268 5.36 -21.31 5.91
C PHE A 268 6.10 -20.96 4.60
N ASP A 269 5.34 -20.82 3.51
CA ASP A 269 5.82 -20.21 2.28
C ASP A 269 5.10 -18.86 2.05
N LYS A 270 5.86 -17.85 1.60
CA LYS A 270 5.32 -16.50 1.42
C LYS A 270 4.43 -16.39 0.18
N ALA A 271 4.82 -17.01 -0.94
CA ALA A 271 4.08 -16.91 -2.20
C ALA A 271 2.76 -17.70 -2.11
N ASP A 272 2.80 -18.93 -1.57
CA ASP A 272 1.60 -19.73 -1.28
C ASP A 272 0.69 -19.03 -0.26
N TYR A 273 1.20 -18.33 0.76
CA TYR A 273 0.35 -17.55 1.66
C TYR A 273 -0.41 -16.39 0.96
N TYR A 274 0.25 -15.62 0.10
CA TYR A 274 -0.42 -14.51 -0.62
C TYR A 274 -1.30 -14.97 -1.78
N ALA A 275 -1.08 -16.18 -2.31
CA ALA A 275 -1.90 -16.81 -3.33
C ALA A 275 -3.12 -17.55 -2.74
N HIS A 276 -2.89 -18.35 -1.70
CA HIS A 276 -3.80 -19.34 -1.11
C HIS A 276 -3.88 -19.20 0.41
N PRO A 277 -4.32 -18.04 0.95
CA PRO A 277 -4.43 -17.84 2.40
C PRO A 277 -5.37 -18.83 3.09
N GLU A 278 -6.29 -19.46 2.35
CA GLU A 278 -7.12 -20.58 2.79
C GLU A 278 -6.31 -21.79 3.28
N HIS A 279 -5.06 -21.99 2.83
CA HIS A 279 -4.15 -23.02 3.32
C HIS A 279 -3.61 -22.74 4.74
N TYR A 280 -3.78 -21.51 5.25
CA TYR A 280 -3.13 -21.05 6.48
C TYR A 280 -4.11 -20.83 7.64
N ALA A 281 -3.59 -20.97 8.86
CA ALA A 281 -4.29 -20.72 10.11
C ALA A 281 -3.53 -19.69 10.96
N PRO A 282 -4.22 -18.81 11.72
CA PRO A 282 -3.57 -17.83 12.58
C PRO A 282 -2.94 -18.52 13.80
N VAL A 283 -1.71 -18.14 14.11
CA VAL A 283 -0.92 -18.63 15.26
C VAL A 283 -0.31 -17.50 16.09
N PHE A 284 -0.49 -16.24 15.68
CA PHE A 284 -0.08 -15.05 16.44
C PHE A 284 -0.53 -15.10 17.90
N HIS A 285 -1.80 -15.46 18.13
CA HIS A 285 -2.38 -15.62 19.47
C HIS A 285 -1.75 -16.73 20.32
N LYS A 286 -0.98 -17.65 19.73
CA LYS A 286 -0.27 -18.74 20.45
C LYS A 286 1.22 -18.47 20.61
N LYS A 287 1.84 -17.82 19.61
CA LYS A 287 3.30 -17.63 19.53
C LYS A 287 3.79 -16.29 20.10
N ILE A 288 3.01 -15.22 19.96
CA ILE A 288 3.47 -13.84 20.16
C ILE A 288 2.58 -13.08 21.15
N ALA A 289 1.26 -13.09 20.93
CA ALA A 289 0.32 -12.32 21.76
C ALA A 289 0.38 -12.62 23.27
N PRO A 290 0.66 -13.85 23.77
CA PRO A 290 0.83 -14.10 25.20
C PRO A 290 1.95 -13.29 25.88
N TYR A 291 2.87 -12.73 25.09
CA TYR A 291 3.98 -11.90 25.56
C TYR A 291 3.79 -10.40 25.25
N ALA A 292 2.74 -10.02 24.50
CA ALA A 292 2.58 -8.67 23.99
C ALA A 292 1.90 -7.76 25.01
N SER A 293 2.60 -6.73 25.48
CA SER A 293 2.01 -5.66 26.31
C SER A 293 1.30 -4.62 25.46
N VAL A 294 1.81 -4.38 24.24
CA VAL A 294 1.26 -3.48 23.23
C VAL A 294 1.34 -4.14 21.86
N ILE A 295 0.26 -4.09 21.07
CA ILE A 295 0.30 -4.43 19.64
C ILE A 295 0.23 -3.12 18.84
N VAL A 296 1.20 -2.87 17.97
CA VAL A 296 1.20 -1.74 17.03
C VAL A 296 0.91 -2.30 15.64
N ASN A 297 -0.32 -2.13 15.18
CA ASN A 297 -0.80 -2.75 13.96
C ASN A 297 -0.53 -1.86 12.74
N CYS A 298 0.34 -2.32 11.83
CA CYS A 298 0.76 -1.60 10.62
C CYS A 298 0.69 -2.47 9.35
N MET A 299 0.19 -3.71 9.44
CA MET A 299 0.16 -4.65 8.32
C MET A 299 -1.01 -4.40 7.36
N TYR A 300 -0.78 -4.57 6.05
CA TYR A 300 -1.89 -4.70 5.11
C TYR A 300 -2.69 -5.99 5.39
N TRP A 301 -4.01 -5.88 5.35
CA TRP A 301 -4.94 -7.01 5.49
C TRP A 301 -6.15 -6.84 4.58
N GLU A 302 -6.75 -7.96 4.18
CA GLU A 302 -8.03 -8.00 3.47
C GLU A 302 -8.74 -9.33 3.76
N LYS A 303 -10.07 -9.37 3.56
CA LYS A 303 -10.98 -10.40 4.09
C LYS A 303 -10.70 -11.87 3.68
N ARG A 304 -9.82 -12.13 2.70
CA ARG A 304 -9.36 -13.49 2.36
C ARG A 304 -8.25 -14.01 3.28
N PHE A 305 -7.53 -13.13 3.96
CA PHE A 305 -6.50 -13.52 4.92
C PHE A 305 -7.11 -13.84 6.30
N PRO A 306 -6.54 -14.77 7.07
CA PRO A 306 -6.89 -14.94 8.47
C PRO A 306 -6.75 -13.62 9.25
N PRO A 307 -7.61 -13.32 10.24
CA PRO A 307 -7.40 -12.21 11.16
C PRO A 307 -6.12 -12.45 11.98
N LEU A 308 -5.46 -11.37 12.38
CA LEU A 308 -4.28 -11.42 13.26
C LEU A 308 -4.68 -11.88 14.66
N LEU A 309 -5.79 -11.34 15.19
CA LEU A 309 -6.31 -11.65 16.51
C LEU A 309 -7.83 -11.51 16.54
N SER A 310 -8.52 -12.64 16.75
CA SER A 310 -9.99 -12.68 16.84
C SER A 310 -10.51 -12.40 18.25
N MET A 311 -11.81 -12.13 18.37
CA MET A 311 -12.51 -11.98 19.66
C MET A 311 -12.25 -13.17 20.59
N ASP A 312 -12.54 -14.38 20.13
CA ASP A 312 -12.38 -15.63 20.90
C ASP A 312 -10.92 -15.85 21.33
N GLN A 313 -9.96 -15.48 20.48
CA GLN A 313 -8.53 -15.60 20.76
C GLN A 313 -8.08 -14.60 21.82
N LEU A 314 -8.60 -13.36 21.80
CA LEU A 314 -8.32 -12.38 22.86
C LEU A 314 -8.93 -12.81 24.19
N GLN A 315 -10.13 -13.40 24.20
CA GLN A 315 -10.73 -13.94 25.43
C GLN A 315 -9.85 -15.06 26.02
N GLN A 316 -9.47 -16.05 25.22
CA GLN A 316 -8.59 -17.16 25.64
C GLN A 316 -7.22 -16.67 26.16
N LEU A 317 -6.68 -15.60 25.56
CA LEU A 317 -5.47 -14.93 26.03
C LEU A 317 -5.65 -14.27 27.41
N MET A 318 -6.78 -13.59 27.64
CA MET A 318 -7.05 -12.95 28.94
C MET A 318 -7.32 -13.98 30.04
N GLU A 319 -8.03 -15.07 29.73
CA GLU A 319 -8.21 -16.21 30.64
C GLU A 319 -6.89 -16.91 31.02
N THR A 320 -5.85 -16.80 30.18
CA THR A 320 -4.52 -17.38 30.43
C THR A 320 -3.46 -16.37 30.92
N GLY A 321 -3.85 -15.12 31.20
CA GLY A 321 -2.98 -14.12 31.84
C GLY A 321 -2.15 -13.24 30.89
N CYS A 322 -2.66 -12.96 29.69
CA CYS A 322 -2.01 -12.06 28.72
C CYS A 322 -1.76 -10.64 29.27
N PRO A 323 -0.56 -10.05 29.07
CA PRO A 323 -0.20 -8.72 29.61
C PRO A 323 -0.65 -7.53 28.74
N LEU A 324 -1.54 -7.74 27.76
CA LEU A 324 -1.90 -6.73 26.76
C LEU A 324 -2.66 -5.54 27.37
N ALA A 325 -1.98 -4.41 27.50
CA ALA A 325 -2.55 -3.15 27.96
C ALA A 325 -3.31 -2.42 26.84
N GLY A 326 -2.88 -2.56 25.58
CA GLY A 326 -3.53 -1.88 24.46
C GLY A 326 -3.06 -2.21 23.04
N VAL A 327 -3.80 -1.68 22.07
CA VAL A 327 -3.55 -1.77 20.63
C VAL A 327 -3.45 -0.37 20.02
N CYS A 328 -2.38 -0.11 19.28
CA CYS A 328 -2.19 1.05 18.43
C CYS A 328 -2.46 0.63 16.98
N ASP A 329 -3.70 0.78 16.50
CA ASP A 329 -4.05 0.41 15.13
C ASP A 329 -3.84 1.57 14.16
N ILE A 330 -2.75 1.50 13.39
CA ILE A 330 -2.37 2.49 12.38
C ILE A 330 -3.12 2.23 11.06
N THR A 331 -3.71 1.05 10.86
CA THR A 331 -4.48 0.73 9.65
C THR A 331 -5.92 1.21 9.77
N CYS A 332 -6.48 1.17 10.98
CA CYS A 332 -7.87 1.55 11.29
C CYS A 332 -8.90 0.73 10.48
N ASP A 333 -8.58 -0.53 10.20
CA ASP A 333 -9.48 -1.45 9.49
C ASP A 333 -10.60 -1.93 10.43
N ILE A 334 -11.75 -1.24 10.39
CA ILE A 334 -12.87 -1.47 11.29
C ILE A 334 -13.42 -2.90 11.16
N GLY A 335 -13.28 -3.70 12.21
CA GLY A 335 -13.60 -5.13 12.22
C GLY A 335 -12.71 -5.98 11.29
N GLY A 336 -11.51 -5.50 10.99
CA GLY A 336 -10.55 -6.12 10.07
C GLY A 336 -9.59 -7.08 10.75
N SER A 337 -8.28 -6.82 10.63
CA SER A 337 -7.23 -7.72 11.12
C SER A 337 -7.26 -7.96 12.64
N ILE A 338 -7.76 -6.99 13.42
CA ILE A 338 -7.96 -7.07 14.86
C ILE A 338 -9.45 -6.85 15.13
N GLU A 339 -10.21 -7.94 15.32
CA GLU A 339 -11.68 -7.92 15.24
C GLU A 339 -12.38 -7.00 16.26
N PHE A 340 -11.73 -6.71 17.39
CA PHE A 340 -12.25 -5.82 18.44
C PHE A 340 -11.98 -4.33 18.21
N VAL A 341 -11.29 -3.96 17.12
CA VAL A 341 -11.24 -2.56 16.65
C VAL A 341 -12.52 -2.29 15.84
N ASN A 342 -13.63 -2.10 16.53
CA ASN A 342 -14.96 -1.98 15.92
C ASN A 342 -15.41 -0.55 15.58
N LYS A 343 -14.59 0.45 15.89
CA LYS A 343 -14.83 1.87 15.62
C LYS A 343 -13.52 2.64 15.49
N SER A 344 -13.53 3.72 14.72
CA SER A 344 -12.43 4.68 14.67
C SER A 344 -12.46 5.64 15.87
N THR A 345 -11.34 6.31 16.11
CA THR A 345 -11.16 7.38 17.09
C THR A 345 -10.77 8.69 16.39
N SER A 346 -10.96 9.83 17.08
CA SER A 346 -10.59 11.15 16.56
C SER A 346 -9.39 11.71 17.32
N ILE A 347 -8.73 12.74 16.80
CA ILE A 347 -7.52 13.32 17.41
C ILE A 347 -7.82 13.95 18.79
N GLU A 348 -9.06 14.45 19.00
CA GLU A 348 -9.53 14.95 20.30
C GLU A 348 -9.81 13.84 21.32
N ARG A 349 -10.13 12.63 20.84
CA ARG A 349 -10.44 11.44 21.67
C ARG A 349 -9.81 10.20 21.04
N PRO A 350 -8.48 10.07 21.02
CA PRO A 350 -7.81 9.06 20.21
C PRO A 350 -7.92 7.63 20.76
N PHE A 351 -8.58 7.42 21.91
CA PHE A 351 -8.72 6.14 22.58
C PHE A 351 -10.16 5.75 22.90
N PHE A 352 -10.41 4.45 22.84
CA PHE A 352 -11.48 3.78 23.60
C PHE A 352 -10.91 2.59 24.36
N ARG A 353 -11.63 2.10 25.37
CA ARG A 353 -11.32 0.88 26.13
C ARG A 353 -12.34 -0.21 25.80
N TYR A 354 -11.85 -1.39 25.43
CA TYR A 354 -12.67 -2.59 25.22
C TYR A 354 -12.62 -3.50 26.47
N ASP A 355 -13.75 -3.63 27.16
CA ASP A 355 -13.93 -4.51 28.31
C ASP A 355 -14.50 -5.85 27.85
N LEU A 356 -13.62 -6.85 27.75
CA LEU A 356 -13.95 -8.22 27.39
C LEU A 356 -15.00 -8.85 28.31
N SER A 357 -14.93 -8.60 29.61
CA SER A 357 -15.78 -9.27 30.61
C SER A 357 -17.26 -8.95 30.44
N LYS A 358 -17.57 -7.86 29.72
CA LYS A 358 -18.92 -7.38 29.42
C LYS A 358 -19.19 -7.26 27.91
N ASN A 359 -18.21 -7.59 27.05
CA ASN A 359 -18.19 -7.28 25.62
C ASN A 359 -18.66 -5.84 25.32
N SER A 360 -17.98 -4.86 25.92
CA SER A 360 -18.45 -3.46 25.94
C SER A 360 -17.34 -2.44 25.70
N TYR A 361 -17.72 -1.30 25.13
CA TYR A 361 -16.81 -0.25 24.66
C TYR A 361 -17.04 1.03 25.45
N HIS A 362 -15.95 1.66 25.88
CA HIS A 362 -15.98 2.81 26.78
C HIS A 362 -15.03 3.90 26.25
N ASP A 363 -15.38 5.16 26.43
CA ASP A 363 -14.59 6.30 25.93
C ASP A 363 -13.74 6.94 27.06
N ASP A 364 -13.24 6.08 27.95
CA ASP A 364 -12.44 6.39 29.13
C ASP A 364 -11.21 5.45 29.21
N MET A 365 -10.33 5.71 30.20
CA MET A 365 -9.12 4.92 30.46
C MET A 365 -9.24 4.02 31.70
N GLU A 366 -10.37 4.00 32.42
CA GLU A 366 -10.48 3.48 33.80
C GLU A 366 -11.12 2.08 33.88
N GLY A 367 -10.54 1.19 34.70
CA GLY A 367 -11.08 -0.15 34.92
C GLY A 367 -10.57 -1.21 33.94
N ALA A 368 -11.26 -2.36 33.85
CA ALA A 368 -10.79 -3.53 33.12
C ALA A 368 -10.85 -3.36 31.59
N GLY A 369 -9.95 -4.05 30.87
CA GLY A 369 -9.94 -4.11 29.41
C GLY A 369 -8.67 -3.58 28.75
N VAL A 370 -8.72 -3.52 27.42
CA VAL A 370 -7.62 -3.16 26.51
C VAL A 370 -7.90 -1.79 25.92
N ILE A 371 -6.94 -0.85 25.93
CA ILE A 371 -7.12 0.45 25.24
C ILE A 371 -6.79 0.32 23.75
N CYS A 372 -7.54 1.00 22.90
CA CYS A 372 -7.40 0.94 21.45
C CYS A 372 -7.32 2.36 20.87
N LEU A 373 -6.28 2.62 20.08
CA LEU A 373 -6.17 3.78 19.20
C LEU A 373 -6.46 3.33 17.76
N ALA A 374 -7.32 4.05 17.05
CA ALA A 374 -7.73 3.75 15.67
C ALA A 374 -8.07 5.06 14.94
N VAL A 375 -7.10 5.96 14.81
CA VAL A 375 -7.29 7.28 14.15
C VAL A 375 -6.95 7.16 12.66
N ASP A 376 -7.91 7.48 11.79
CA ASP A 376 -7.80 7.33 10.33
C ASP A 376 -6.96 8.44 9.64
N ILE A 377 -6.77 9.57 10.32
CA ILE A 377 -6.09 10.78 9.81
C ILE A 377 -4.76 11.13 10.49
N LEU A 378 -4.12 10.19 11.20
CA LEU A 378 -2.85 10.38 11.94
C LEU A 378 -1.76 11.25 11.25
N PRO A 379 -1.50 11.17 9.93
CA PRO A 379 -0.52 12.04 9.28
C PRO A 379 -0.82 13.54 9.32
N THR A 380 -2.02 13.96 9.71
CA THR A 380 -2.39 15.38 9.88
C THR A 380 -1.70 16.02 11.09
N GLU A 381 -1.33 15.24 12.11
CA GLU A 381 -0.69 15.76 13.31
C GLU A 381 0.73 16.27 13.03
N PHE A 382 1.45 15.60 12.11
CA PHE A 382 2.71 16.09 11.51
C PHE A 382 2.50 16.75 10.14
N SER A 383 1.48 17.62 10.01
CA SER A 383 1.07 18.23 8.73
C SER A 383 2.22 18.87 7.93
N LYS A 384 3.21 19.49 8.59
CA LYS A 384 4.31 20.21 7.94
C LYS A 384 5.25 19.25 7.22
N GLU A 385 5.77 18.27 7.95
CA GLU A 385 6.67 17.25 7.42
C GLU A 385 5.95 16.30 6.45
N ALA A 386 4.68 15.99 6.71
CA ALA A 386 3.82 15.23 5.80
C ALA A 386 3.64 15.94 4.45
N SER A 387 3.32 17.24 4.46
CA SER A 387 3.19 18.04 3.22
C SER A 387 4.52 18.17 2.48
N GLN A 388 5.64 18.35 3.19
CA GLN A 388 6.95 18.44 2.56
C GLN A 388 7.37 17.10 1.92
N HIS A 389 7.15 15.97 2.59
CA HIS A 389 7.43 14.64 2.04
C HIS A 389 6.56 14.33 0.80
N PHE A 390 5.26 14.62 0.91
CA PHE A 390 4.30 14.40 -0.17
C PHE A 390 4.61 15.27 -1.39
N GLY A 391 4.82 16.57 -1.18
CA GLY A 391 5.20 17.52 -2.22
C GLY A 391 6.55 17.20 -2.87
N ASN A 392 7.53 16.64 -2.15
CA ASN A 392 8.83 16.22 -2.72
C ASN A 392 8.65 15.15 -3.82
N ILE A 393 7.55 14.41 -3.79
CA ILE A 393 7.20 13.39 -4.79
C ILE A 393 6.24 13.99 -5.83
N LEU A 394 5.12 14.59 -5.39
CA LEU A 394 4.08 15.12 -6.28
C LEU A 394 4.61 16.22 -7.21
N SER A 395 5.51 17.09 -6.75
CA SER A 395 6.13 18.14 -7.56
C SER A 395 6.86 17.62 -8.81
N LYS A 396 7.30 16.35 -8.83
CA LYS A 396 7.90 15.69 -10.02
C LYS A 396 6.87 15.35 -11.10
N LEU A 397 5.57 15.34 -10.74
CA LEU A 397 4.46 14.84 -11.57
C LEU A 397 3.52 15.98 -12.00
N VAL A 398 3.40 17.04 -11.19
CA VAL A 398 2.50 18.18 -11.45
C VAL A 398 2.75 18.85 -12.80
N ALA A 399 4.00 19.00 -13.25
CA ALA A 399 4.29 19.59 -14.56
C ALA A 399 3.65 18.79 -15.71
N SER A 400 3.70 17.46 -15.65
CA SER A 400 3.06 16.56 -16.64
C SER A 400 1.53 16.66 -16.55
N LEU A 401 0.97 16.61 -15.34
CA LEU A 401 -0.49 16.71 -15.12
C LEU A 401 -1.06 18.09 -15.48
N ALA A 402 -0.27 19.16 -15.41
CA ALA A 402 -0.69 20.52 -15.76
C ALA A 402 -0.57 20.84 -17.26
N SER A 403 0.24 20.07 -17.98
CA SER A 403 0.52 20.28 -19.43
C SER A 403 -0.25 19.32 -20.35
N VAL A 404 -0.92 18.30 -19.79
CA VAL A 404 -1.66 17.28 -20.55
C VAL A 404 -2.98 17.80 -21.10
N LYS A 405 -3.30 17.51 -22.37
CA LYS A 405 -4.62 17.75 -22.97
C LYS A 405 -5.48 16.50 -23.03
N GLN A 406 -4.86 15.33 -23.14
CA GLN A 406 -5.52 14.03 -23.19
C GLN A 406 -4.79 13.00 -22.31
N PRO A 407 -5.46 12.26 -21.41
CA PRO A 407 -4.79 11.27 -20.54
C PRO A 407 -3.97 10.20 -21.27
N ALA A 408 -4.22 9.97 -22.56
CA ALA A 408 -3.42 9.11 -23.42
C ALA A 408 -1.95 9.58 -23.60
N GLU A 409 -1.71 10.89 -23.48
CA GLU A 409 -0.38 11.53 -23.58
C GLU A 409 0.48 11.30 -22.32
N LEU A 410 -0.12 10.84 -21.21
CA LEU A 410 0.59 10.63 -19.95
C LEU A 410 1.37 9.30 -19.93
N PRO A 411 2.49 9.24 -19.18
CA PRO A 411 3.14 7.99 -18.82
C PRO A 411 2.17 6.97 -18.22
N SER A 412 2.44 5.67 -18.43
CA SER A 412 1.68 4.51 -17.93
C SER A 412 1.11 4.72 -16.52
N TYR A 413 1.98 5.04 -15.57
CA TYR A 413 1.66 5.16 -14.14
C TYR A 413 0.78 6.37 -13.78
N LEU A 414 0.77 7.44 -14.60
CA LEU A 414 -0.17 8.57 -14.43
C LEU A 414 -1.49 8.32 -15.19
N ARG A 415 -1.42 7.64 -16.34
CA ARG A 415 -2.60 7.25 -17.12
C ARG A 415 -3.45 6.22 -16.39
N ARG A 416 -2.83 5.23 -15.73
CA ARG A 416 -3.50 4.26 -14.82
C ARG A 416 -4.29 4.98 -13.73
N ALA A 417 -3.74 6.05 -13.15
CA ALA A 417 -4.39 6.79 -12.05
C ALA A 417 -5.62 7.62 -12.45
N CYS A 418 -5.94 7.73 -13.74
CA CYS A 418 -7.08 8.50 -14.24
C CYS A 418 -8.38 7.70 -14.14
N ILE A 419 -9.21 7.97 -13.12
CA ILE A 419 -10.48 7.25 -12.89
C ILE A 419 -11.55 7.66 -13.91
N ALA A 420 -11.63 8.96 -14.20
CA ALA A 420 -12.65 9.53 -15.08
C ALA A 420 -12.03 10.63 -15.96
N HIS A 421 -12.58 10.81 -17.16
CA HIS A 421 -12.22 11.86 -18.11
C HIS A 421 -13.41 12.15 -19.04
N ALA A 422 -13.61 13.43 -19.41
CA ALA A 422 -14.62 13.87 -20.37
C ALA A 422 -16.06 13.34 -20.10
N GLY A 423 -16.39 13.15 -18.82
CA GLY A 423 -17.71 12.70 -18.35
C GLY A 423 -17.94 11.19 -18.44
N ARG A 424 -16.87 10.41 -18.58
CA ARG A 424 -16.90 8.94 -18.57
C ARG A 424 -15.85 8.40 -17.60
N LEU A 425 -16.07 7.18 -17.11
CA LEU A 425 -15.01 6.39 -16.48
C LEU A 425 -13.99 6.00 -17.56
N THR A 426 -12.72 5.88 -17.20
CA THR A 426 -11.73 5.28 -18.11
C THR A 426 -11.86 3.74 -18.07
N PRO A 427 -11.37 2.99 -19.07
CA PRO A 427 -11.66 1.55 -19.21
C PRO A 427 -11.34 0.71 -17.97
N LEU A 428 -10.27 1.04 -17.25
CA LEU A 428 -9.86 0.35 -16.03
C LEU A 428 -10.90 0.45 -14.89
N TYR A 429 -11.82 1.42 -14.93
CA TYR A 429 -12.76 1.72 -13.84
C TYR A 429 -14.24 1.51 -14.21
N GLU A 430 -14.53 0.97 -15.39
CA GLU A 430 -15.90 0.64 -15.82
C GLU A 430 -16.59 -0.42 -14.93
N TYR A 431 -15.86 -1.06 -14.01
CA TYR A 431 -16.42 -1.93 -12.98
C TYR A 431 -17.16 -1.19 -11.85
N ILE A 432 -16.92 0.11 -11.62
CA ILE A 432 -17.46 0.82 -10.46
C ILE A 432 -19.01 0.82 -10.42
N PRO A 433 -19.76 1.08 -11.52
CA PRO A 433 -21.21 0.98 -11.53
C PRO A 433 -21.73 -0.41 -11.15
N ARG A 434 -21.03 -1.47 -11.56
CA ARG A 434 -21.36 -2.86 -11.19
C ARG A 434 -21.17 -3.08 -9.69
N MET A 435 -20.06 -2.63 -9.10
CA MET A 435 -19.82 -2.73 -7.66
C MET A 435 -20.85 -1.96 -6.84
N ARG A 436 -21.19 -0.72 -7.24
CA ARG A 436 -22.24 0.09 -6.60
C ARG A 436 -23.56 -0.67 -6.51
N ASN A 437 -24.00 -1.27 -7.61
CA ASN A 437 -25.27 -2.01 -7.66
C ASN A 437 -25.23 -3.23 -6.73
N THR A 438 -24.15 -4.03 -6.77
CA THR A 438 -23.99 -5.19 -5.85
C THR A 438 -23.97 -4.77 -4.37
N MET A 439 -23.40 -3.61 -4.03
CA MET A 439 -23.46 -3.08 -2.65
C MET A 439 -24.85 -2.59 -2.23
N ILE A 440 -25.72 -2.22 -3.18
CA ILE A 440 -27.13 -1.85 -2.92
C ILE A 440 -27.97 -3.12 -2.72
N ASP A 441 -27.78 -4.15 -3.56
CA ASP A 441 -28.48 -5.44 -3.47
C ASP A 441 -28.10 -6.24 -2.20
N LEU A 442 -26.97 -5.92 -1.57
CA LEU A 442 -26.50 -6.49 -0.29
C LEU A 442 -27.09 -5.81 0.96
N ALA A 443 -28.06 -4.91 0.83
CA ALA A 443 -28.88 -4.49 1.97
C ALA A 443 -29.56 -5.72 2.62
N PRO A 444 -29.77 -5.74 3.96
CA PRO A 444 -30.25 -6.92 4.68
C PRO A 444 -31.72 -7.25 4.32
N THR A 445 -31.89 -8.06 3.29
CA THR A 445 -33.18 -8.51 2.79
C THR A 445 -33.83 -9.45 3.82
N LYS A 446 -35.05 -9.10 4.23
CA LYS A 446 -35.89 -10.01 5.02
C LYS A 446 -36.17 -11.26 4.19
N THR A 447 -35.98 -12.42 4.79
CA THR A 447 -36.10 -13.74 4.15
C THR A 447 -37.44 -13.94 3.44
N ASN A 448 -37.42 -14.23 2.14
CA ASN A 448 -38.43 -15.06 1.45
C ASN A 448 -37.92 -15.54 0.06
N PRO A 449 -38.50 -16.59 -0.52
CA PRO A 449 -37.82 -17.42 -1.53
C PRO A 449 -37.96 -16.97 -2.99
N LEU A 450 -37.03 -17.50 -3.80
CA LEU A 450 -36.92 -17.35 -5.26
C LEU A 450 -38.05 -18.06 -6.05
N PRO A 451 -38.43 -17.52 -7.22
CA PRO A 451 -39.06 -18.27 -8.31
C PRO A 451 -38.18 -18.38 -9.57
N ASP A 452 -38.29 -19.51 -10.28
CA ASP A 452 -37.54 -19.83 -11.51
C ASP A 452 -37.82 -18.91 -12.72
N LYS A 453 -36.78 -18.71 -13.55
CA LYS A 453 -36.90 -18.81 -15.03
C LYS A 453 -35.54 -19.00 -15.72
N LYS A 454 -35.54 -19.78 -16.82
CA LYS A 454 -34.39 -20.03 -17.69
C LYS A 454 -34.57 -19.38 -19.06
N TYR A 455 -33.48 -18.89 -19.64
CA TYR A 455 -33.36 -18.55 -21.06
C TYR A 455 -31.98 -19.03 -21.58
N SER A 456 -31.86 -19.32 -22.88
CA SER A 456 -30.67 -19.96 -23.47
C SER A 456 -30.52 -19.66 -24.97
N THR A 457 -29.27 -19.60 -25.48
CA THR A 457 -28.84 -19.70 -26.91
C THR A 457 -27.34 -19.36 -27.06
N LEU A 458 -26.55 -20.18 -27.78
CA LEU A 458 -25.30 -20.00 -28.61
C LEU A 458 -24.24 -18.87 -28.32
N VAL A 459 -22.98 -18.84 -28.81
CA VAL A 459 -21.89 -19.76 -29.31
C VAL A 459 -20.83 -18.85 -30.00
N SER A 460 -19.54 -19.15 -30.23
CA SER A 460 -18.47 -19.95 -29.58
C SER A 460 -17.18 -19.81 -30.45
N LEU A 461 -15.96 -19.96 -29.90
CA LEU A 461 -14.69 -19.97 -30.68
C LEU A 461 -13.64 -20.94 -30.07
N SER A 462 -12.54 -21.20 -30.79
CA SER A 462 -11.58 -22.28 -30.48
C SER A 462 -10.10 -21.89 -30.69
N GLY A 463 -9.21 -22.51 -29.90
CA GLY A 463 -7.75 -22.32 -29.98
C GLY A 463 -6.99 -23.24 -29.01
N HIS A 464 -5.84 -23.77 -29.43
CA HIS A 464 -5.18 -24.95 -28.82
C HIS A 464 -4.48 -24.72 -27.46
N LEU A 465 -4.75 -23.61 -26.76
CA LEU A 465 -3.94 -23.14 -25.64
C LEU A 465 -4.36 -23.75 -24.28
N PHE A 466 -5.65 -24.07 -24.12
CA PHE A 466 -6.23 -24.47 -22.82
C PHE A 466 -6.11 -25.97 -22.52
N ASP A 467 -5.94 -26.81 -23.54
CA ASP A 467 -6.01 -28.28 -23.42
C ASP A 467 -4.69 -28.95 -22.94
N LYS A 468 -3.65 -28.17 -22.63
CA LYS A 468 -2.25 -28.65 -22.56
C LYS A 468 -1.48 -28.40 -21.26
N PHE A 469 -2.10 -27.85 -20.21
CA PHE A 469 -1.51 -27.60 -18.87
C PHE A 469 -0.27 -26.67 -18.79
N LEU A 470 0.44 -26.40 -19.89
CA LEU A 470 1.63 -25.53 -20.02
C LEU A 470 1.51 -24.14 -19.35
N ILE A 471 0.30 -23.59 -19.25
CA ILE A 471 0.05 -22.33 -18.51
C ILE A 471 0.36 -22.50 -17.02
N ASN A 472 -0.03 -23.62 -16.41
CA ASN A 472 0.15 -23.85 -14.97
C ASN A 472 1.64 -24.06 -14.65
N GLU A 473 2.35 -24.87 -15.44
CA GLU A 473 3.80 -25.10 -15.26
C GLU A 473 4.63 -23.82 -15.40
N ALA A 474 4.27 -22.96 -16.36
CA ALA A 474 4.91 -21.65 -16.52
C ALA A 474 4.65 -20.72 -15.32
N LEU A 475 3.43 -20.73 -14.77
CA LEU A 475 3.03 -19.90 -13.64
C LEU A 475 3.63 -20.37 -12.31
N ASP A 476 3.70 -21.68 -12.07
CA ASP A 476 4.38 -22.24 -10.88
C ASP A 476 5.90 -21.99 -10.92
N THR A 477 6.49 -21.90 -12.13
CA THR A 477 7.91 -21.51 -12.29
C THR A 477 8.11 -20.00 -12.12
N LEU A 478 7.18 -19.15 -12.61
CA LEU A 478 7.20 -17.70 -12.37
C LEU A 478 7.10 -17.36 -10.87
N ARG A 479 6.19 -18.02 -10.14
CA ARG A 479 6.00 -17.85 -8.68
C ARG A 479 7.27 -18.07 -7.86
N GLN A 480 8.23 -18.85 -8.37
CA GLN A 480 9.49 -19.15 -7.67
C GLN A 480 10.60 -18.10 -7.89
N LEU A 481 10.42 -17.16 -8.83
CA LEU A 481 11.49 -16.25 -9.28
C LEU A 481 11.30 -14.78 -8.85
N GLU A 482 10.09 -14.33 -8.52
CA GLU A 482 9.81 -12.93 -8.13
C GLU A 482 10.19 -12.60 -6.66
N VAL A 483 11.39 -12.99 -6.22
CA VAL A 483 11.87 -12.76 -4.84
C VAL A 483 13.15 -11.90 -4.82
N GLY A 484 12.98 -10.57 -4.90
CA GLY A 484 14.00 -9.63 -4.42
C GLY A 484 14.00 -8.23 -5.06
N ALA A 485 13.73 -7.20 -4.23
CA ALA A 485 14.46 -5.91 -4.21
C ALA A 485 13.82 -4.90 -3.21
N ASP A 486 14.57 -4.54 -2.17
CA ASP A 486 14.32 -3.40 -1.27
C ASP A 486 14.66 -2.05 -1.99
N ASP A 487 14.81 -0.86 -1.40
CA ASP A 487 14.87 -0.41 0.00
C ASP A 487 14.49 1.08 0.11
N THR A 488 14.19 1.55 1.33
CA THR A 488 14.92 2.66 2.00
C THR A 488 14.16 3.16 3.24
N ALA A 489 14.78 2.98 4.41
CA ALA A 489 14.32 3.46 5.72
C ALA A 489 12.97 2.89 6.23
N THR A 490 13.09 1.77 6.94
CA THR A 490 12.32 1.34 8.14
C THR A 490 11.92 2.54 9.04
N LEU A 491 11.11 2.38 10.11
CA LEU A 491 10.57 3.37 11.10
C LEU A 491 11.50 4.54 11.57
N ASP A 492 12.09 5.33 10.66
CA ASP A 492 13.54 5.72 10.65
C ASP A 492 14.54 4.58 11.00
N LYS A 493 14.07 3.33 11.21
CA LYS A 493 14.28 2.52 12.43
C LYS A 493 14.13 3.33 13.74
N VAL A 494 14.62 4.58 13.77
CA VAL A 494 14.67 5.48 14.92
C VAL A 494 13.28 5.71 15.53
N ILE A 495 13.07 5.22 16.75
CA ILE A 495 14.05 5.49 17.82
C ILE A 495 15.04 4.30 18.09
N GLU A 496 15.08 3.29 17.19
CA GLU A 496 16.18 2.33 16.84
C GLU A 496 17.02 1.81 17.99
N SER A 497 16.33 1.06 18.84
CA SER A 497 16.72 0.83 20.22
C SER A 497 16.87 2.19 20.93
N LEU A 498 15.76 2.56 21.58
CA LEU A 498 15.49 3.77 22.39
C LEU A 498 16.58 4.15 23.42
N THR A 499 17.74 3.48 23.54
CA THR A 499 17.99 2.25 24.32
C THR A 499 19.35 1.62 23.98
N TYR A 500 19.84 1.64 22.72
CA TYR A 500 21.10 0.96 22.36
C TYR A 500 22.23 1.52 23.22
N LEU A 501 22.30 2.85 23.22
CA LEU A 501 23.48 3.62 23.58
C LEU A 501 23.33 4.36 24.93
N VAL A 502 22.82 3.65 25.94
CA VAL A 502 23.37 3.80 27.30
C VAL A 502 24.64 2.92 27.47
N ASN A 503 24.99 2.16 26.42
CA ASN A 503 26.29 1.55 26.09
C ASN A 503 27.34 1.53 27.23
N GLU A 504 27.46 0.37 27.85
CA GLU A 504 28.68 0.01 28.57
C GLU A 504 29.90 0.06 27.63
N LEU A 505 31.01 0.62 28.11
CA LEU A 505 32.40 0.22 27.78
C LEU A 505 32.81 0.31 26.29
N GLY A 506 33.35 1.46 25.88
CA GLY A 506 33.58 1.84 24.48
C GLY A 506 34.60 1.04 23.64
N GLY A 507 34.48 1.23 22.33
CA GLY A 507 35.30 0.69 21.23
C GLY A 507 35.05 1.49 19.92
N ASP A 508 35.79 1.21 18.85
CA ASP A 508 35.93 2.07 17.65
C ASP A 508 35.74 1.30 16.31
N HIS A 509 35.68 2.06 15.20
CA HIS A 509 35.79 1.70 13.76
C HIS A 509 34.58 1.09 13.03
N ASP A 510 34.34 1.23 11.71
CA ASP A 510 34.56 2.22 10.63
C ASP A 510 34.10 1.52 9.29
N ALA A 511 33.86 2.27 8.22
CA ALA A 511 33.92 1.92 6.78
C ALA A 511 33.45 0.54 6.22
N GLY A 512 32.20 0.48 5.78
CA GLY A 512 31.77 0.42 4.34
C GLY A 512 32.30 -0.63 3.33
N LYS A 513 31.41 -1.07 2.42
CA LYS A 513 31.76 -1.51 1.03
C LYS A 513 30.55 -1.56 0.06
N GLU A 514 30.86 -1.72 -1.22
CA GLU A 514 29.94 -1.66 -2.38
C GLU A 514 29.24 -3.00 -2.68
N THR A 515 28.19 -2.97 -3.52
CA THR A 515 27.38 -4.15 -3.91
C THR A 515 27.44 -4.41 -5.42
N GLU A 516 28.06 -5.51 -5.84
CA GLU A 516 27.85 -6.09 -7.19
C GLU A 516 26.51 -6.84 -7.25
N LEU A 517 25.89 -6.86 -8.42
CA LEU A 517 24.69 -7.66 -8.72
C LEU A 517 25.04 -8.89 -9.56
N ALA A 518 24.45 -10.04 -9.23
CA ALA A 518 24.63 -11.30 -9.96
C ALA A 518 23.27 -11.88 -10.39
N LEU A 519 23.18 -12.32 -11.66
CA LEU A 519 22.00 -12.96 -12.24
C LEU A 519 22.14 -14.49 -12.15
N LYS A 520 21.02 -15.21 -12.00
CA LYS A 520 21.01 -16.67 -11.86
C LYS A 520 19.86 -17.29 -12.67
N ILE A 521 20.16 -18.34 -13.42
CA ILE A 521 19.21 -19.10 -14.26
C ILE A 521 19.42 -20.59 -13.94
N GLY A 522 18.33 -21.34 -13.74
CA GLY A 522 18.33 -22.75 -13.35
C GLY A 522 17.49 -23.62 -14.28
N LYS A 523 17.78 -24.94 -14.29
CA LYS A 523 17.12 -25.94 -15.12
C LYS A 523 16.28 -26.85 -14.24
N VAL A 524 15.00 -27.04 -14.56
CA VAL A 524 14.10 -27.93 -13.83
C VAL A 524 14.34 -29.38 -14.26
N ASN A 525 14.43 -30.28 -13.28
CA ASN A 525 14.28 -31.73 -13.42
C ASN A 525 13.64 -32.24 -12.11
N GLU A 526 12.93 -33.36 -12.18
CA GLU A 526 12.05 -33.81 -11.09
C GLU A 526 12.77 -34.39 -9.87
N CYS A 527 12.07 -34.31 -8.73
CA CYS A 527 12.25 -35.09 -7.49
C CYS A 527 13.51 -34.80 -6.63
N GLY A 528 13.28 -34.44 -5.36
CA GLY A 528 14.30 -34.41 -4.30
C GLY A 528 14.40 -33.07 -3.56
N THR A 529 13.99 -33.05 -2.28
CA THR A 529 14.14 -31.89 -1.39
C THR A 529 15.48 -31.90 -0.66
N GLU A 530 16.51 -31.25 -1.23
CA GLU A 530 17.75 -30.95 -0.50
C GLU A 530 18.27 -29.53 -0.73
N ASN A 531 19.03 -29.04 0.26
CA ASN A 531 19.47 -27.66 0.45
C ASN A 531 20.03 -26.94 -0.81
N ILE A 532 19.36 -25.87 -1.24
CA ILE A 532 19.89 -24.96 -2.28
C ILE A 532 20.91 -23.98 -1.64
N VAL A 533 22.15 -24.44 -1.53
CA VAL A 533 23.32 -23.56 -1.39
C VAL A 533 23.55 -22.82 -2.72
N ASP A 534 24.15 -21.62 -2.67
CA ASP A 534 24.43 -20.84 -3.88
C ASP A 534 25.51 -21.48 -4.77
N LYS A 535 25.08 -22.38 -5.64
CA LYS A 535 25.85 -22.85 -6.80
C LYS A 535 25.65 -21.84 -7.94
N GLY A 536 26.68 -21.02 -8.18
CA GLY A 536 26.63 -19.93 -9.17
C GLY A 536 26.32 -20.43 -10.58
N GLY A 537 25.33 -19.80 -11.22
CA GLY A 537 25.01 -20.04 -12.63
C GLY A 537 25.99 -19.33 -13.59
N PRO A 538 25.95 -19.65 -14.89
CA PRO A 538 26.75 -18.93 -15.89
C PRO A 538 26.30 -17.47 -15.97
N LYS A 539 27.24 -16.52 -15.88
CA LYS A 539 26.98 -15.11 -16.21
C LYS A 539 26.64 -15.01 -17.69
N LEU A 540 25.49 -14.41 -18.02
CA LEU A 540 24.99 -14.22 -19.39
C LEU A 540 24.86 -12.72 -19.69
N ASP A 541 25.50 -12.27 -20.77
CA ASP A 541 25.13 -11.02 -21.43
C ASP A 541 24.06 -11.34 -22.49
N VAL A 542 22.95 -10.60 -22.46
CA VAL A 542 21.82 -10.77 -23.40
C VAL A 542 22.14 -10.17 -24.78
N ALA A 543 23.17 -9.33 -24.88
CA ALA A 543 23.73 -8.87 -26.15
C ALA A 543 24.54 -9.95 -26.88
N ASP A 544 25.07 -10.96 -26.17
CA ASP A 544 25.68 -12.13 -26.79
C ASP A 544 24.60 -13.14 -27.22
N ILE A 545 24.09 -12.92 -28.43
CA ILE A 545 23.14 -13.80 -29.11
C ILE A 545 23.67 -15.24 -29.24
N GLY A 546 24.98 -15.47 -29.27
CA GLY A 546 25.57 -16.81 -29.34
C GLY A 546 25.38 -17.58 -28.03
N SER A 547 25.79 -16.98 -26.90
CA SER A 547 25.58 -17.56 -25.57
C SER A 547 24.09 -17.69 -25.21
N LEU A 548 23.27 -16.68 -25.56
CA LEU A 548 21.82 -16.70 -25.38
C LEU A 548 21.18 -17.85 -26.18
N SER A 549 21.53 -18.03 -27.46
CA SER A 549 21.02 -19.11 -28.31
C SER A 549 21.40 -20.49 -27.79
N ASN A 550 22.62 -20.66 -27.29
CA ASN A 550 23.05 -21.92 -26.68
C ASN A 550 22.16 -22.27 -25.46
N LEU A 551 21.92 -21.32 -24.56
CA LEU A 551 21.04 -21.54 -23.39
C LEU A 551 19.57 -21.78 -23.80
N VAL A 552 19.02 -21.00 -24.73
CA VAL A 552 17.64 -21.18 -25.21
C VAL A 552 17.46 -22.53 -25.92
N SER A 553 18.47 -23.02 -26.65
CA SER A 553 18.39 -24.33 -27.32
C SER A 553 18.12 -25.51 -26.36
N GLN A 554 18.56 -25.37 -25.10
CA GLN A 554 18.56 -26.41 -24.07
C GLN A 554 17.27 -26.53 -23.24
N VAL A 555 16.27 -25.67 -23.48
CA VAL A 555 14.97 -25.65 -22.78
C VAL A 555 13.82 -25.65 -23.80
N GLU A 556 12.59 -25.93 -23.38
CA GLU A 556 11.41 -25.89 -24.26
C GLU A 556 10.58 -24.60 -24.07
N VAL A 557 10.59 -24.06 -22.85
CA VAL A 557 9.98 -22.78 -22.48
C VAL A 557 11.06 -21.88 -21.88
N VAL A 558 11.08 -20.60 -22.30
CA VAL A 558 11.98 -19.56 -21.80
C VAL A 558 11.16 -18.55 -21.01
N ILE A 559 11.46 -18.41 -19.72
CA ILE A 559 10.80 -17.42 -18.84
C ILE A 559 11.72 -16.21 -18.69
N SER A 560 11.24 -15.04 -19.12
CA SER A 560 12.02 -13.80 -19.13
C SER A 560 11.47 -12.77 -18.15
N LEU A 561 12.18 -12.58 -17.04
CA LEU A 561 11.96 -11.53 -16.02
C LEU A 561 12.97 -10.38 -16.12
N LEU A 562 13.61 -10.24 -17.28
CA LEU A 562 14.52 -9.14 -17.59
C LEU A 562 13.75 -7.83 -17.92
N PRO A 563 14.39 -6.65 -17.92
CA PRO A 563 13.77 -5.41 -18.35
C PRO A 563 13.20 -5.49 -19.78
N THR A 564 12.10 -4.78 -20.04
CA THR A 564 11.33 -4.80 -21.30
C THR A 564 12.19 -4.70 -22.57
N SER A 565 13.21 -3.84 -22.54
CA SER A 565 14.15 -3.61 -23.64
C SER A 565 14.86 -4.86 -24.18
N PHE A 566 14.92 -5.96 -23.40
CA PHE A 566 15.59 -7.19 -23.79
C PHE A 566 14.65 -8.26 -24.37
N HIS A 567 13.34 -8.18 -24.12
CA HIS A 567 12.41 -9.24 -24.49
C HIS A 567 12.34 -9.47 -26.00
N ALA A 568 12.39 -8.42 -26.82
CA ALA A 568 12.34 -8.56 -28.27
C ALA A 568 13.60 -9.20 -28.88
N ALA A 569 14.73 -9.22 -28.17
CA ALA A 569 15.92 -9.98 -28.57
C ALA A 569 15.75 -11.47 -28.23
N ILE A 570 15.33 -11.75 -26.98
CA ILE A 570 15.07 -13.12 -26.48
C ILE A 570 13.97 -13.79 -27.31
N ALA A 571 12.87 -13.08 -27.59
CA ALA A 571 11.76 -13.55 -28.40
C ALA A 571 12.19 -13.94 -29.83
N ARG A 572 13.13 -13.22 -30.45
CA ARG A 572 13.68 -13.59 -31.78
C ARG A 572 14.43 -14.92 -31.71
N VAL A 573 15.30 -15.09 -30.71
CA VAL A 573 16.04 -16.35 -30.48
C VAL A 573 15.08 -17.50 -30.17
N CYS A 574 14.04 -17.28 -29.38
CA CYS A 574 12.97 -18.26 -29.13
C CYS A 574 12.22 -18.65 -30.41
N ILE A 575 11.88 -17.69 -31.28
CA ILE A 575 11.21 -17.94 -32.57
C ILE A 575 12.11 -18.74 -33.52
N GLU A 576 13.39 -18.39 -33.61
CA GLU A 576 14.38 -19.06 -34.46
C GLU A 576 14.64 -20.51 -34.01
N LEU A 577 14.83 -20.72 -32.71
CA LEU A 577 15.06 -22.04 -32.10
C LEU A 577 13.76 -22.83 -31.80
N LYS A 578 12.60 -22.28 -32.20
CA LYS A 578 11.24 -22.82 -32.01
C LYS A 578 10.89 -23.18 -30.56
N LYS A 579 11.34 -22.35 -29.61
CA LYS A 579 11.08 -22.47 -28.17
C LYS A 579 9.95 -21.53 -27.76
N HIS A 580 9.13 -21.94 -26.80
CA HIS A 580 8.09 -21.08 -26.25
C HIS A 580 8.69 -20.04 -25.31
N MET A 581 8.01 -18.91 -25.14
CA MET A 581 8.47 -17.82 -24.26
C MET A 581 7.31 -17.33 -23.38
N VAL A 582 7.62 -17.02 -22.12
CA VAL A 582 6.70 -16.37 -21.18
C VAL A 582 7.40 -15.17 -20.54
N THR A 583 6.69 -14.06 -20.36
CA THR A 583 7.20 -12.89 -19.63
C THR A 583 6.07 -12.16 -18.89
N ALA A 584 6.42 -11.53 -17.77
CA ALA A 584 5.53 -10.68 -16.98
C ALA A 584 5.27 -9.30 -17.62
N SER A 585 6.07 -8.89 -18.62
CA SER A 585 6.00 -7.53 -19.19
C SER A 585 4.88 -7.35 -20.23
N TYR A 586 4.38 -6.11 -20.32
CA TYR A 586 3.43 -5.65 -21.34
C TYR A 586 3.94 -5.77 -22.78
N VAL A 587 3.04 -5.98 -23.74
CA VAL A 587 3.34 -6.04 -25.17
C VAL A 587 3.63 -4.64 -25.72
N ASP A 588 4.91 -4.33 -25.93
CA ASP A 588 5.32 -3.15 -26.70
C ASP A 588 5.30 -3.40 -28.23
N GLU A 589 5.55 -2.36 -29.01
CA GLU A 589 5.59 -2.43 -30.47
C GLU A 589 6.68 -3.38 -31.00
N SER A 590 7.82 -3.49 -30.30
CA SER A 590 8.94 -4.36 -30.70
C SER A 590 8.61 -5.84 -30.52
N MET A 591 7.82 -6.18 -29.50
CA MET A 591 7.25 -7.52 -29.27
C MET A 591 6.06 -7.81 -30.19
N SER A 592 5.15 -6.85 -30.36
CA SER A 592 3.96 -6.97 -31.23
C SER A 592 4.34 -7.32 -32.68
N ASN A 593 5.38 -6.66 -33.21
CA ASN A 593 5.91 -6.91 -34.55
C ASN A 593 6.43 -8.36 -34.77
N LEU A 594 6.69 -9.13 -33.70
CA LEU A 594 7.11 -10.53 -33.80
C LEU A 594 5.93 -11.51 -33.92
N SER A 595 4.68 -11.07 -33.73
CA SER A 595 3.49 -11.95 -33.72
C SER A 595 3.36 -12.83 -34.98
N GLN A 596 3.63 -12.26 -36.16
CA GLN A 596 3.57 -13.01 -37.42
C GLN A 596 4.79 -13.91 -37.67
N ALA A 597 5.90 -13.70 -36.97
CA ALA A 597 7.05 -14.61 -37.01
C ALA A 597 6.80 -15.81 -36.07
N ALA A 598 6.35 -15.55 -34.83
CA ALA A 598 5.99 -16.58 -33.85
C ALA A 598 4.91 -17.54 -34.38
N LYS A 599 3.83 -17.01 -34.97
CA LYS A 599 2.77 -17.82 -35.60
C LYS A 599 3.27 -18.71 -36.73
N ARG A 600 4.24 -18.26 -37.54
CA ARG A 600 4.84 -19.07 -38.62
C ARG A 600 5.88 -20.08 -38.13
N ALA A 601 6.52 -19.82 -36.99
CA ALA A 601 7.42 -20.78 -36.34
C ALA A 601 6.69 -21.87 -35.54
N GLY A 602 5.40 -21.69 -35.25
CA GLY A 602 4.63 -22.56 -34.34
C GLY A 602 4.85 -22.24 -32.85
N VAL A 603 5.33 -21.04 -32.55
CA VAL A 603 5.79 -20.63 -31.22
C VAL A 603 4.74 -19.79 -30.50
N THR A 604 4.33 -20.27 -29.31
CA THR A 604 3.64 -19.45 -28.32
C THR A 604 4.63 -18.49 -27.65
N ILE A 605 4.32 -17.19 -27.67
CA ILE A 605 4.91 -16.17 -26.80
C ILE A 605 3.78 -15.58 -25.97
N LEU A 606 3.90 -15.68 -24.65
CA LEU A 606 2.88 -15.26 -23.69
C LEU A 606 3.45 -14.10 -22.84
N CYS A 607 3.03 -12.89 -23.15
CA CYS A 607 3.40 -11.68 -22.40
C CYS A 607 2.41 -11.45 -21.25
N GLU A 608 2.61 -10.41 -20.45
CA GLU A 608 1.62 -9.93 -19.45
C GLU A 608 1.27 -10.92 -18.32
N MET A 609 2.08 -11.98 -18.14
CA MET A 609 1.93 -12.98 -17.06
C MET A 609 2.55 -12.51 -15.73
N GLY A 610 2.32 -11.25 -15.36
CA GLY A 610 2.80 -10.64 -14.12
C GLY A 610 1.72 -10.51 -13.05
N LEU A 611 1.97 -9.67 -12.04
CA LEU A 611 1.00 -9.38 -10.97
C LEU A 611 -0.30 -8.73 -11.49
N ASP A 612 -0.20 -7.98 -12.58
CA ASP A 612 -1.27 -7.30 -13.34
C ASP A 612 -0.80 -7.30 -14.81
N PRO A 613 -1.58 -7.80 -15.80
CA PRO A 613 -2.92 -8.40 -15.70
C PRO A 613 -2.89 -9.93 -15.49
N GLY A 614 -1.73 -10.55 -15.24
CA GLY A 614 -1.60 -12.00 -15.09
C GLY A 614 -2.44 -12.59 -13.94
N ILE A 615 -2.64 -11.84 -12.84
CA ILE A 615 -3.61 -12.23 -11.80
C ILE A 615 -5.05 -12.11 -12.31
N ASP A 616 -5.40 -11.11 -13.13
CA ASP A 616 -6.76 -11.00 -13.69
C ASP A 616 -7.07 -12.15 -14.65
N HIS A 617 -6.10 -12.63 -15.43
CA HIS A 617 -6.23 -13.86 -16.21
C HIS A 617 -6.45 -15.10 -15.31
N LEU A 618 -5.74 -15.20 -14.19
CA LEU A 618 -5.90 -16.29 -13.21
C LEU A 618 -7.25 -16.25 -12.46
N VAL A 619 -7.68 -15.07 -12.01
CA VAL A 619 -9.00 -14.84 -11.42
C VAL A 619 -10.10 -15.14 -12.44
N SER A 620 -9.88 -14.81 -13.70
CA SER A 620 -10.79 -15.14 -14.80
C SER A 620 -10.86 -16.65 -15.04
N MET A 621 -9.75 -17.40 -14.97
CA MET A 621 -9.79 -18.87 -14.98
C MET A 621 -10.61 -19.44 -13.80
N LYS A 622 -10.44 -18.91 -12.59
CA LYS A 622 -11.28 -19.30 -11.44
C LYS A 622 -12.77 -18.99 -11.70
N MET A 623 -13.10 -17.85 -12.28
CA MET A 623 -14.49 -17.52 -12.67
C MET A 623 -15.03 -18.44 -13.77
N ILE A 624 -14.19 -18.83 -14.73
CA ILE A 624 -14.49 -19.80 -15.79
C ILE A 624 -14.82 -21.17 -15.17
N ASP A 625 -14.00 -21.66 -14.24
CA ASP A 625 -14.19 -22.95 -13.58
C ASP A 625 -15.36 -22.96 -12.60
N GLU A 626 -15.61 -21.88 -11.85
CA GLU A 626 -16.82 -21.75 -11.03
C GLU A 626 -18.10 -21.75 -11.88
N VAL A 627 -18.06 -21.17 -13.08
CA VAL A 627 -19.17 -21.25 -14.04
C VAL A 627 -19.33 -22.68 -14.58
N HIS A 628 -18.24 -23.37 -14.92
CA HIS A 628 -18.27 -24.77 -15.39
C HIS A 628 -18.75 -25.74 -14.30
N ALA A 629 -18.31 -25.59 -13.06
CA ALA A 629 -18.76 -26.40 -11.92
C ALA A 629 -20.27 -26.27 -11.67
N ARG A 630 -20.82 -25.07 -11.89
CA ARG A 630 -22.28 -24.79 -11.85
C ARG A 630 -23.02 -25.21 -13.13
N LYS A 631 -22.35 -25.93 -14.05
CA LYS A 631 -22.83 -26.35 -15.39
C LYS A 631 -23.24 -25.20 -16.31
N GLY A 632 -22.80 -23.99 -16.01
CA GLY A 632 -22.85 -22.87 -16.94
C GLY A 632 -21.80 -23.03 -18.04
N LYS A 633 -21.85 -22.15 -19.04
CA LYS A 633 -20.83 -22.02 -20.07
C LYS A 633 -20.47 -20.56 -20.25
N ILE A 634 -19.17 -20.28 -20.30
CA ILE A 634 -18.62 -18.96 -20.60
C ILE A 634 -18.91 -18.64 -22.07
N LYS A 635 -19.33 -17.40 -22.34
CA LYS A 635 -19.70 -16.93 -23.69
C LYS A 635 -18.62 -16.09 -24.35
N ALA A 636 -17.99 -15.23 -23.56
CA ALA A 636 -16.87 -14.37 -23.93
C ALA A 636 -16.09 -14.05 -22.65
N PHE A 637 -14.81 -13.81 -22.80
CA PHE A 637 -13.95 -13.17 -21.81
C PHE A 637 -13.14 -12.10 -22.56
N THR A 638 -13.04 -10.93 -21.96
CA THR A 638 -12.22 -9.82 -22.44
C THR A 638 -11.41 -9.32 -21.25
N SER A 639 -10.11 -9.25 -21.43
CA SER A 639 -9.16 -8.58 -20.54
C SER A 639 -8.77 -7.25 -21.15
#